data_AF-A0A3E0MM50-F1
#
_entry.id   AF-A0A3E0MM50-F1
#
_cell.length_a   1.000
_cell.length_b   1.000
_cell.length_c   1.000
_cell.angle_alpha   90.00
_cell.angle_beta   90.00
_cell.angle_gamma   90.00
#
_symmetry.space_group_name_H-M   'P 1'
#
loop_
_entity.id
_entity.type
_entity.pdbx_description
1 polymer ?
#
loop_
_entity_poly.entity_id
_entity_poly.type
_entity_poly.pdbx_seq_one_letter_code
_entity_poly.pdbx_strand_id
1 'polypeptide(L)'
;MLTRVPEEIRLAEKAIDFGEFFSQEPLKFQFYYGENNQAEIVNTIYLEDGNKPLTLYLEVFNDSEQDVIFKNSNSLAGKLATVQAGGAQAASEKKCHFQLRWEKDLGLKPSEIEIDDKSGQWQVNYDEEFRFFSMYFLHQSGLTLKPNEKIQIGFSKLTANNRTVKSSNVELLYGGIGLISTGTANELIEKQVSSKNAVSVINHLRKTEIPLQFRVLGSNAILNDGTTQNTLKLKVLNSPLSNNTRPILLLNQSSKFIVSFEQGDHPDALVTQTSQLSGVQIAVEDTNSWASDHTAHSTQWSFTPKASLKQLTAGQGIELTISNLVTNSASGLACIYIDYQNIGSYPDGRLVIPIEKTPLLYSGQNVGIRNNDPRIHLAIGDNDTGLQQQGDGELAIYTDNIERVRFDKKGNVGIGTDKPQAKLHVNGGNAVISDKVAIRTTNPQIDLAIGDDDTGLKQQGDGELAIYTDNIERVRFDKNGNVGIGSTDNSHRLTIYSANNEKTLRLIGPNSFGVGAQLNFGNNNEVYLTENQDKKLLIHADNQITLDSPSVGIGITNPQAKLHVNGGDAVISGKVAIRTTNPQIDLAIGDNDTGLKQQGDGVLAIYTDNIERVRFDKNGNVGIGTSKPKRKLQVDGDLILGKDEINKKFIFHCRRENGVFLQITHDKSGGDDTWDWDQGITLIRGGNVGIGTTAPQAKLHVVGAIRVDSVPVWNGSSEYDVTWAAYRRSEDPNAHLNYIAREGSSERYKQNIMPLEDDFQKILSLEPKAYQMKEGHGNEDEWQFGYIAEELDQLGLKSLVVYDRSGRPDGIQYKKMCIYLNEVLKNQQNYLERLENKVNELNQKLTAGQ
;
A
#
# COMPACT_ATOMS: atom_id res chain seq x y z
N MET A 1 49.40 -24.69 -39.61
CA MET A 1 49.10 -23.26 -39.84
C MET A 1 49.98 -22.47 -38.91
N LEU A 2 50.98 -21.81 -39.47
CA LEU A 2 51.89 -20.91 -38.77
C LEU A 2 51.41 -19.49 -39.07
N THR A 3 50.81 -18.81 -38.09
CA THR A 3 50.75 -17.34 -38.09
C THR A 3 50.41 -16.80 -36.70
N ARG A 4 51.25 -15.84 -36.29
CA ARG A 4 51.04 -14.76 -35.29
C ARG A 4 51.26 -15.10 -33.82
N VAL A 5 52.52 -14.94 -33.40
CA VAL A 5 52.86 -14.42 -32.07
C VAL A 5 52.83 -12.88 -32.17
N PRO A 6 52.11 -12.15 -31.29
CA PRO A 6 52.07 -10.68 -31.29
C PRO A 6 53.42 -10.03 -30.93
N GLU A 7 53.67 -8.84 -31.49
CA GLU A 7 54.88 -8.01 -31.37
C GLU A 7 55.29 -7.69 -29.90
N GLU A 8 54.36 -7.87 -28.95
CA GLU A 8 54.53 -7.58 -27.52
C GLU A 8 55.44 -8.59 -26.80
N ILE A 9 55.53 -9.84 -27.29
CA ILE A 9 56.45 -10.86 -26.72
C ILE A 9 57.89 -10.64 -27.17
N ARG A 10 58.11 -9.99 -28.32
CA ARG A 10 59.46 -9.73 -28.87
C ARG A 10 60.24 -8.67 -28.08
N LEU A 11 59.57 -7.90 -27.21
CA LEU A 11 60.20 -6.88 -26.37
C LEU A 11 60.56 -7.37 -24.96
N ALA A 12 60.11 -8.56 -24.55
CA ALA A 12 60.42 -9.12 -23.23
C ALA A 12 61.75 -9.91 -23.17
N GLU A 13 62.37 -10.26 -24.31
CA GLU A 13 63.66 -10.97 -24.37
C GLU A 13 64.89 -10.06 -24.30
N LYS A 14 64.74 -8.78 -23.94
CA LYS A 14 65.83 -7.81 -23.87
C LYS A 14 65.93 -7.10 -22.52
N ALA A 15 65.92 -7.87 -21.43
CA ALA A 15 66.25 -7.36 -20.10
C ALA A 15 66.72 -8.48 -19.17
N ILE A 16 67.84 -9.14 -19.50
CA ILE A 16 68.68 -9.77 -18.48
C ILE A 16 70.13 -9.43 -18.81
N ASP A 17 70.66 -8.46 -18.08
CA ASP A 17 72.05 -8.03 -18.11
C ASP A 17 72.89 -9.03 -17.28
N PHE A 18 73.72 -9.83 -17.93
CA PHE A 18 74.69 -10.75 -17.31
C PHE A 18 76.13 -10.20 -17.39
N GLY A 19 76.29 -8.87 -17.28
CA GLY A 19 77.58 -8.19 -17.40
C GLY A 19 78.62 -8.46 -16.29
N GLU A 20 78.29 -9.15 -15.20
CA GLU A 20 79.20 -9.33 -14.05
C GLU A 20 79.72 -10.77 -13.81
N PHE A 21 79.55 -11.70 -14.75
CA PHE A 21 79.94 -13.12 -14.52
C PHE A 21 81.08 -13.67 -15.38
N PHE A 22 81.88 -12.83 -16.04
CA PHE A 22 83.10 -13.29 -16.70
C PHE A 22 84.32 -13.03 -15.81
N SER A 23 84.62 -13.96 -14.90
CA SER A 23 86.04 -14.19 -14.59
C SER A 23 86.70 -14.65 -15.90
N GLN A 24 87.45 -13.77 -16.56
CA GLN A 24 88.28 -14.21 -17.67
C GLN A 24 89.33 -15.16 -17.11
N GLU A 25 89.10 -16.46 -17.26
CA GLU A 25 90.08 -17.51 -16.99
C GLU A 25 91.20 -17.35 -18.03
N PRO A 26 92.42 -16.90 -17.65
CA PRO A 26 93.43 -16.57 -18.65
C PRO A 26 93.96 -17.78 -19.42
N LEU A 27 93.97 -18.97 -18.81
CA LEU A 27 94.26 -20.22 -19.50
C LEU A 27 92.99 -21.03 -19.74
N LYS A 28 92.82 -21.45 -20.99
CA LYS A 28 91.85 -22.45 -21.42
C LYS A 28 92.55 -23.62 -22.07
N PHE A 29 91.82 -24.70 -22.28
CA PHE A 29 92.36 -25.89 -22.93
C PHE A 29 91.37 -26.54 -23.90
N GLN A 30 91.90 -27.31 -24.84
CA GLN A 30 91.11 -28.12 -25.76
C GLN A 30 91.85 -29.40 -26.16
N PHE A 31 91.09 -30.38 -26.65
CA PHE A 31 91.60 -31.66 -27.15
C PHE A 31 91.33 -31.80 -28.65
N TYR A 32 92.29 -32.36 -29.40
CA TYR A 32 92.14 -32.63 -30.85
C TYR A 32 93.06 -33.77 -31.36
N TYR A 33 92.88 -34.19 -32.62
CA TYR A 33 93.62 -35.27 -33.30
C TYR A 33 94.15 -34.84 -34.69
N GLY A 34 95.25 -35.45 -35.18
CA GLY A 34 95.63 -35.39 -36.62
C GLY A 34 97.12 -35.65 -36.97
N GLU A 35 97.36 -36.27 -38.15
CA GLU A 35 98.60 -36.14 -38.93
C GLU A 35 98.46 -34.88 -39.82
N ASN A 36 99.33 -33.87 -39.66
CA ASN A 36 99.42 -32.64 -40.48
C ASN A 36 98.38 -31.50 -40.24
N ASN A 37 98.33 -30.97 -39.01
CA ASN A 37 98.06 -29.54 -38.73
C ASN A 37 96.74 -28.89 -39.21
N GLN A 38 95.62 -29.61 -39.34
CA GLN A 38 94.28 -29.00 -39.40
C GLN A 38 93.45 -29.42 -38.17
N ALA A 39 93.07 -28.45 -37.33
CA ALA A 39 92.33 -28.69 -36.10
C ALA A 39 90.81 -28.65 -36.36
N GLU A 40 90.15 -29.80 -36.30
CA GLU A 40 88.69 -29.90 -36.07
C GLU A 40 88.47 -29.99 -34.54
N ILE A 41 87.86 -28.97 -33.92
CA ILE A 41 87.46 -28.96 -32.49
C ILE A 41 86.03 -29.58 -32.43
N VAL A 42 85.51 -30.25 -31.38
CA VAL A 42 85.39 -29.81 -29.98
C VAL A 42 85.07 -30.96 -29.01
N ASN A 43 85.86 -31.05 -27.93
CA ASN A 43 85.63 -31.78 -26.67
C ASN A 43 85.06 -33.21 -26.79
N THR A 44 85.27 -33.88 -27.91
CA THR A 44 84.82 -35.25 -28.14
C THR A 44 86.01 -36.08 -28.58
N ILE A 45 86.39 -37.04 -27.74
CA ILE A 45 87.48 -37.99 -27.95
C ILE A 45 86.90 -39.17 -28.76
N TYR A 46 87.29 -39.25 -30.03
CA TYR A 46 86.94 -40.35 -30.91
C TYR A 46 88.01 -41.44 -30.83
N LEU A 47 87.62 -42.66 -30.53
CA LEU A 47 88.53 -43.81 -30.56
C LEU A 47 88.06 -44.78 -31.65
N GLU A 48 88.90 -45.06 -32.64
CA GLU A 48 88.62 -46.10 -33.64
C GLU A 48 88.74 -47.50 -33.02
N ASP A 49 87.80 -48.40 -33.34
CA ASP A 49 87.89 -49.79 -32.89
C ASP A 49 89.06 -50.52 -33.58
N GLY A 50 90.11 -50.84 -32.82
CA GLY A 50 91.29 -51.59 -33.27
C GLY A 50 92.58 -51.27 -32.49
N ASN A 51 93.56 -52.18 -32.50
CA ASN A 51 94.84 -52.07 -31.76
C ASN A 51 95.82 -50.98 -32.28
N LYS A 52 95.36 -49.99 -33.06
CA LYS A 52 96.22 -48.90 -33.55
C LYS A 52 96.12 -47.72 -32.58
N PRO A 53 97.21 -47.36 -31.87
CA PRO A 53 97.17 -46.23 -30.95
C PRO A 53 97.01 -44.91 -31.72
N LEU A 54 96.06 -44.08 -31.27
CA LEU A 54 95.85 -42.73 -31.78
C LEU A 54 96.56 -41.72 -30.86
N THR A 55 97.22 -40.71 -31.43
CA THR A 55 97.84 -39.63 -30.65
C THR A 55 96.84 -38.50 -30.44
N LEU A 56 96.46 -38.27 -29.19
CA LEU A 56 95.60 -37.16 -28.77
C LEU A 56 96.47 -35.97 -28.37
N TYR A 57 96.16 -34.76 -28.83
CA TYR A 57 96.88 -33.55 -28.40
C TYR A 57 96.03 -32.72 -27.45
N LEU A 58 96.61 -32.33 -26.31
CA LEU A 58 96.12 -31.26 -25.45
C LEU A 58 96.76 -29.96 -25.87
N GLU A 59 95.93 -28.96 -26.13
CA GLU A 59 96.34 -27.57 -26.25
C GLU A 59 95.91 -26.80 -25.03
N VAL A 60 96.86 -26.18 -24.33
CA VAL A 60 96.59 -25.18 -23.29
C VAL A 60 97.01 -23.84 -23.87
N PHE A 61 96.09 -22.89 -23.95
CA PHE A 61 96.31 -21.60 -24.62
C PHE A 61 95.89 -20.43 -23.75
N ASN A 62 96.56 -19.31 -23.97
CA ASN A 62 96.24 -18.05 -23.32
C ASN A 62 95.08 -17.36 -24.04
N ASP A 63 93.90 -17.36 -23.42
CA ASP A 63 92.67 -16.73 -23.94
C ASP A 63 92.43 -15.34 -23.33
N SER A 64 93.41 -14.80 -22.61
CA SER A 64 93.38 -13.42 -22.08
C SER A 64 94.14 -12.44 -22.97
N GLU A 65 93.88 -11.15 -22.77
CA GLU A 65 94.59 -10.07 -23.45
C GLU A 65 95.98 -9.77 -22.84
N GLN A 66 96.40 -10.49 -21.79
CA GLN A 66 97.67 -10.28 -21.07
C GLN A 66 98.60 -11.49 -21.19
N ASP A 67 99.91 -11.29 -21.07
CA ASP A 67 100.89 -12.40 -21.05
C ASP A 67 100.68 -13.29 -19.81
N VAL A 68 100.69 -14.61 -19.98
CA VAL A 68 100.69 -15.59 -18.87
C VAL A 68 102.10 -16.13 -18.70
N ILE A 69 102.71 -15.87 -17.53
CA ILE A 69 104.11 -16.18 -17.25
C ILE A 69 104.19 -17.37 -16.28
N PHE A 70 104.79 -18.46 -16.76
CA PHE A 70 105.20 -19.64 -15.99
C PHE A 70 106.59 -19.42 -15.42
N LYS A 71 106.69 -19.28 -14.10
CA LYS A 71 107.95 -19.00 -13.40
C LYS A 71 108.83 -20.24 -13.31
N ASN A 72 110.14 -20.03 -13.25
CA ASN A 72 111.10 -21.11 -13.03
C ASN A 72 110.92 -21.72 -11.62
N SER A 73 110.81 -23.05 -11.55
CA SER A 73 110.51 -23.80 -10.33
C SER A 73 111.59 -23.77 -9.24
N ASN A 74 112.80 -23.28 -9.54
CA ASN A 74 113.90 -23.19 -8.57
C ASN A 74 113.78 -22.00 -7.60
N SER A 75 112.73 -21.18 -7.71
CA SER A 75 112.56 -19.93 -6.95
C SER A 75 111.65 -20.01 -5.71
N LEU A 76 111.13 -21.19 -5.34
CA LEU A 76 110.22 -21.35 -4.20
C LEU A 76 110.94 -21.78 -2.92
N ALA A 77 110.97 -20.89 -1.93
CA ALA A 77 111.33 -21.21 -0.54
C ALA A 77 110.10 -21.71 0.23
N GLY A 78 110.02 -23.01 0.52
CA GLY A 78 108.96 -23.55 1.37
C GLY A 78 108.86 -25.08 1.34
N LYS A 79 108.81 -25.71 2.52
CA LYS A 79 108.79 -27.17 2.76
C LYS A 79 107.75 -27.92 1.91
N LEU A 80 108.22 -28.93 1.18
CA LEU A 80 107.44 -29.90 0.40
C LEU A 80 107.29 -31.23 1.16
N ALA A 81 106.07 -31.76 1.23
CA ALA A 81 105.70 -33.16 1.50
C ALA A 81 104.38 -33.39 0.74
N THR A 82 104.11 -34.45 -0.02
CA THR A 82 104.74 -35.78 -0.24
C THR A 82 104.25 -36.24 -1.62
N VAL A 83 105.08 -36.90 -2.44
CA VAL A 83 104.61 -37.68 -3.61
C VAL A 83 105.45 -38.96 -3.73
N GLN A 84 104.81 -40.10 -3.99
CA GLN A 84 105.50 -41.32 -4.43
C GLN A 84 105.85 -41.26 -5.92
N ALA A 85 107.01 -41.87 -6.25
CA ALA A 85 107.65 -42.02 -7.55
C ALA A 85 108.16 -40.73 -8.23
N GLY A 86 109.29 -40.20 -7.72
CA GLY A 86 110.07 -39.19 -8.44
C GLY A 86 111.06 -38.37 -7.61
N GLY A 87 111.01 -38.44 -6.28
CA GLY A 87 111.89 -37.65 -5.39
C GLY A 87 111.51 -36.17 -5.31
N ALA A 88 112.24 -35.40 -4.50
CA ALA A 88 111.93 -33.99 -4.13
C ALA A 88 111.87 -32.98 -5.30
N GLN A 89 112.13 -33.43 -6.54
CA GLN A 89 112.13 -32.60 -7.74
C GLN A 89 110.94 -32.80 -8.67
N ALA A 90 110.09 -33.83 -8.49
CA ALA A 90 108.99 -34.16 -9.40
C ALA A 90 107.77 -33.19 -9.34
N ALA A 91 107.00 -33.13 -10.44
CA ALA A 91 105.74 -32.39 -10.52
C ALA A 91 104.68 -32.93 -9.54
N SER A 92 103.89 -32.04 -8.93
CA SER A 92 102.89 -32.36 -7.90
C SER A 92 101.82 -31.27 -7.81
N GLU A 93 100.72 -31.52 -7.08
CA GLU A 93 99.66 -30.53 -6.79
C GLU A 93 100.22 -29.19 -6.26
N LYS A 94 101.27 -29.25 -5.43
CA LYS A 94 101.91 -28.07 -4.82
C LYS A 94 103.10 -27.53 -5.62
N LYS A 95 103.45 -28.17 -6.74
CA LYS A 95 104.61 -27.84 -7.57
C LYS A 95 104.36 -28.24 -9.04
N CYS A 96 103.43 -27.54 -9.67
CA CYS A 96 103.14 -27.60 -11.10
C CYS A 96 102.81 -26.20 -11.62
N HIS A 97 102.80 -25.98 -12.92
CA HIS A 97 102.21 -24.79 -13.50
C HIS A 97 100.69 -25.00 -13.63
N PHE A 98 100.26 -26.13 -14.18
CA PHE A 98 98.85 -26.48 -14.27
C PHE A 98 98.62 -27.98 -14.05
N GLN A 99 97.39 -28.31 -13.68
CA GLN A 99 96.88 -29.65 -13.43
C GLN A 99 95.68 -29.91 -14.33
N LEU A 100 95.57 -31.13 -14.86
CA LEU A 100 94.37 -31.61 -15.55
C LEU A 100 93.68 -32.66 -14.68
N ARG A 101 92.37 -32.51 -14.42
CA ARG A 101 91.60 -33.37 -13.51
C ARG A 101 90.27 -33.80 -14.13
N TRP A 102 89.87 -35.07 -13.97
CA TRP A 102 88.58 -35.60 -14.44
C TRP A 102 88.07 -36.77 -13.59
N GLU A 103 86.76 -37.09 -13.67
CA GLU A 103 86.18 -38.23 -12.95
C GLU A 103 86.56 -39.57 -13.60
N LYS A 104 86.76 -40.62 -12.79
CA LYS A 104 87.17 -41.97 -13.27
C LYS A 104 86.26 -42.55 -14.36
N ASP A 105 85.01 -42.12 -14.34
CA ASP A 105 83.93 -42.44 -15.23
C ASP A 105 84.31 -42.25 -16.70
N LEU A 106 85.08 -41.21 -17.02
CA LEU A 106 85.52 -40.88 -18.40
C LEU A 106 86.33 -42.02 -19.05
N GLY A 107 86.90 -42.93 -18.24
CA GLY A 107 87.53 -44.16 -18.72
C GLY A 107 88.97 -44.00 -19.22
N LEU A 108 89.56 -42.81 -19.18
CA LEU A 108 91.00 -42.58 -19.44
C LEU A 108 91.84 -42.96 -18.21
N LYS A 109 92.81 -43.86 -18.36
CA LYS A 109 93.72 -44.28 -17.28
C LYS A 109 95.13 -43.71 -17.50
N PRO A 110 95.78 -43.11 -16.48
CA PRO A 110 97.13 -42.54 -16.63
C PRO A 110 98.20 -43.55 -17.07
N SER A 111 98.05 -44.84 -16.72
CA SER A 111 98.98 -45.90 -17.15
C SER A 111 98.91 -46.22 -18.64
N GLU A 112 97.91 -45.72 -19.36
CA GLU A 112 97.72 -45.87 -20.81
C GLU A 112 98.15 -44.61 -21.59
N ILE A 113 98.75 -43.63 -20.90
CA ILE A 113 99.13 -42.33 -21.45
C ILE A 113 100.66 -42.21 -21.46
N GLU A 114 101.27 -42.18 -22.65
CA GLU A 114 102.68 -41.83 -22.83
C GLU A 114 102.81 -40.42 -23.41
N ILE A 115 103.59 -39.54 -22.75
CA ILE A 115 103.67 -38.13 -23.12
C ILE A 115 104.76 -37.90 -24.16
N ASP A 116 104.37 -37.39 -25.32
CA ASP A 116 105.29 -36.92 -26.37
C ASP A 116 105.55 -35.42 -26.19
N ASP A 117 106.55 -35.08 -25.35
CA ASP A 117 107.05 -33.71 -25.22
C ASP A 117 108.18 -33.46 -26.23
N LYS A 118 107.85 -32.79 -27.33
CA LYS A 118 108.84 -32.40 -28.36
C LYS A 118 109.92 -31.43 -27.87
N SER A 119 109.73 -30.77 -26.73
CA SER A 119 110.67 -29.79 -26.16
C SER A 119 111.65 -30.37 -25.12
N GLY A 120 111.29 -31.50 -24.49
CA GLY A 120 112.03 -32.11 -23.37
C GLY A 120 112.11 -31.25 -22.10
N GLN A 121 111.30 -30.18 -21.99
CA GLN A 121 111.31 -29.22 -20.88
C GLN A 121 110.19 -29.44 -19.87
N TRP A 122 109.24 -30.36 -20.13
CA TRP A 122 108.13 -30.67 -19.24
C TRP A 122 108.44 -31.86 -18.34
N GLN A 123 108.21 -31.70 -17.04
CA GLN A 123 108.04 -32.80 -16.09
C GLN A 123 106.56 -33.01 -15.84
N VAL A 124 106.10 -34.25 -16.01
CA VAL A 124 104.69 -34.61 -15.78
C VAL A 124 104.61 -35.76 -14.80
N ASN A 125 103.67 -35.66 -13.88
CA ASN A 125 103.37 -36.71 -12.91
C ASN A 125 101.85 -36.86 -12.77
N TYR A 126 101.37 -37.93 -12.15
CA TYR A 126 99.94 -38.15 -11.95
C TYR A 126 99.64 -38.71 -10.55
N ASP A 127 98.40 -38.53 -10.12
CA ASP A 127 97.86 -39.06 -8.86
C ASP A 127 96.42 -39.55 -9.06
N GLU A 128 96.01 -40.55 -8.30
CA GLU A 128 94.71 -41.21 -8.39
C GLU A 128 93.97 -41.15 -7.04
N GLU A 129 92.93 -40.32 -6.97
CA GLU A 129 92.03 -40.22 -5.81
C GLU A 129 90.83 -41.18 -5.93
N PHE A 130 89.95 -41.25 -4.92
CA PHE A 130 88.80 -42.17 -4.95
C PHE A 130 87.84 -41.91 -6.14
N ARG A 131 87.60 -40.64 -6.49
CA ARG A 131 86.67 -40.23 -7.58
C ARG A 131 87.35 -39.61 -8.81
N PHE A 132 88.60 -39.16 -8.71
CA PHE A 132 89.24 -38.37 -9.76
C PHE A 132 90.61 -38.93 -10.16
N PHE A 133 91.00 -38.66 -11.41
CA PHE A 133 92.37 -38.76 -11.91
C PHE A 133 92.94 -37.36 -12.12
N SER A 134 94.19 -37.13 -11.70
CA SER A 134 94.88 -35.85 -11.81
C SER A 134 96.25 -36.00 -12.46
N MET A 135 96.58 -35.14 -13.43
CA MET A 135 97.92 -35.02 -14.04
C MET A 135 98.49 -33.63 -13.77
N TYR A 136 99.76 -33.56 -13.35
CA TYR A 136 100.46 -32.34 -12.95
C TYR A 136 101.58 -32.00 -13.94
N PHE A 137 101.58 -30.80 -14.51
CA PHE A 137 102.54 -30.36 -15.53
C PHE A 137 103.46 -29.25 -15.00
N LEU A 138 104.78 -29.45 -15.04
CA LEU A 138 105.79 -28.49 -14.58
C LEU A 138 106.84 -28.22 -15.66
N HIS A 139 107.05 -26.96 -16.04
CA HIS A 139 108.08 -26.53 -17.01
C HIS A 139 109.40 -26.17 -16.31
N GLN A 140 110.52 -26.74 -16.76
CA GLN A 140 111.81 -26.63 -16.05
C GLN A 140 112.47 -25.24 -16.13
N SER A 141 112.35 -24.56 -17.26
CA SER A 141 113.02 -23.27 -17.52
C SER A 141 112.13 -22.04 -17.30
N GLY A 142 110.84 -22.24 -16.99
CA GLY A 142 109.81 -21.20 -17.10
C GLY A 142 109.45 -20.90 -18.57
N LEU A 143 108.28 -20.32 -18.80
CA LEU A 143 107.72 -20.04 -20.13
C LEU A 143 106.85 -18.78 -20.05
N THR A 144 106.76 -17.98 -21.12
CA THR A 144 105.78 -16.88 -21.21
C THR A 144 104.90 -17.15 -22.41
N LEU A 145 103.58 -17.17 -22.20
CA LEU A 145 102.56 -17.32 -23.23
C LEU A 145 101.92 -15.98 -23.51
N LYS A 146 102.14 -15.43 -24.70
CA LYS A 146 101.44 -14.22 -25.16
C LYS A 146 99.96 -14.53 -25.48
N PRO A 147 99.08 -13.52 -25.61
CA PRO A 147 97.71 -13.72 -26.05
C PRO A 147 97.63 -14.60 -27.30
N ASN A 148 96.78 -15.64 -27.26
CA ASN A 148 96.60 -16.68 -28.29
C ASN A 148 97.79 -17.63 -28.53
N GLU A 149 98.90 -17.53 -27.79
CA GLU A 149 99.93 -18.56 -27.82
C GLU A 149 99.47 -19.81 -27.06
N LYS A 150 99.97 -20.96 -27.51
CA LYS A 150 99.53 -22.28 -27.05
C LYS A 150 100.69 -23.22 -26.75
N ILE A 151 100.48 -24.04 -25.75
CA ILE A 151 101.30 -25.19 -25.39
C ILE A 151 100.60 -26.42 -25.95
N GLN A 152 101.34 -27.26 -26.66
CA GLN A 152 100.83 -28.53 -27.18
C GLN A 152 101.54 -29.69 -26.48
N ILE A 153 100.76 -30.63 -25.95
CA ILE A 153 101.25 -31.85 -25.29
C ILE A 153 100.57 -33.05 -25.95
N GLY A 154 101.37 -33.98 -26.47
CA GLY A 154 100.85 -35.21 -27.10
C GLY A 154 100.68 -36.33 -26.09
N PHE A 155 99.55 -37.04 -26.16
CA PHE A 155 99.28 -38.30 -25.46
C PHE A 155 99.26 -39.44 -26.48
N SER A 156 100.26 -40.31 -26.40
CA SER A 156 100.40 -41.50 -27.25
C SER A 156 99.92 -42.75 -26.49
N LYS A 157 99.50 -43.80 -27.23
CA LYS A 157 98.99 -45.11 -26.77
C LYS A 157 97.51 -45.24 -26.36
N LEU A 158 96.64 -44.28 -26.69
CA LEU A 158 95.19 -44.38 -26.44
C LEU A 158 94.50 -45.39 -27.40
N THR A 159 93.68 -46.32 -26.86
CA THR A 159 92.95 -47.36 -27.61
C THR A 159 91.45 -47.45 -27.22
N ALA A 160 90.58 -47.87 -28.14
CA ALA A 160 89.11 -47.86 -27.98
C ALA A 160 88.48 -48.98 -27.13
N ASN A 161 89.20 -50.09 -26.90
CA ASN A 161 88.81 -51.32 -26.17
C ASN A 161 87.37 -51.36 -25.59
N ASN A 162 86.35 -51.53 -26.45
CA ASN A 162 84.94 -51.74 -26.07
C ASN A 162 84.37 -50.73 -25.05
N ARG A 163 84.69 -49.43 -25.21
CA ARG A 163 84.19 -48.38 -24.31
C ARG A 163 82.77 -47.92 -24.71
N THR A 164 81.86 -47.87 -23.74
CA THR A 164 80.56 -47.20 -23.88
C THR A 164 80.74 -45.68 -23.99
N VAL A 165 79.80 -45.00 -24.65
CA VAL A 165 79.79 -43.53 -24.71
C VAL A 165 79.72 -42.97 -23.28
N LYS A 166 80.69 -42.13 -22.92
CA LYS A 166 80.73 -41.50 -21.60
C LYS A 166 81.17 -40.04 -21.70
N SER A 167 80.52 -39.19 -20.93
CA SER A 167 80.82 -37.76 -20.85
C SER A 167 81.16 -37.39 -19.41
N SER A 168 82.25 -36.64 -19.21
CA SER A 168 82.61 -36.10 -17.90
C SER A 168 83.22 -34.70 -18.06
N ASN A 169 83.19 -33.90 -17.00
CA ASN A 169 83.84 -32.61 -16.98
C ASN A 169 85.34 -32.79 -16.72
N VAL A 170 86.16 -32.36 -17.68
CA VAL A 170 87.62 -32.25 -17.49
C VAL A 170 87.91 -30.82 -17.04
N GLU A 171 88.78 -30.69 -16.06
CA GLU A 171 89.13 -29.42 -15.43
C GLU A 171 90.63 -29.15 -15.57
N LEU A 172 91.00 -27.97 -16.07
CA LEU A 172 92.35 -27.41 -15.99
C LEU A 172 92.45 -26.50 -14.76
N LEU A 173 93.26 -26.88 -13.79
CA LEU A 173 93.48 -26.16 -12.55
C LEU A 173 94.86 -25.49 -12.58
N TYR A 174 94.94 -24.20 -12.24
CA TYR A 174 96.19 -23.44 -12.22
C TYR A 174 96.11 -22.26 -11.23
N GLY A 175 97.24 -21.68 -10.83
CA GLY A 175 97.26 -20.62 -9.81
C GLY A 175 97.17 -21.17 -8.37
N GLY A 176 97.32 -20.30 -7.37
CA GLY A 176 97.31 -20.65 -5.93
C GLY A 176 98.64 -21.11 -5.34
N ILE A 177 99.65 -21.37 -6.18
CA ILE A 177 100.95 -21.97 -5.79
C ILE A 177 102.18 -21.10 -6.16
N GLY A 178 101.95 -19.86 -6.59
CA GLY A 178 103.02 -18.87 -6.81
C GLY A 178 103.88 -19.07 -8.07
N LEU A 179 103.52 -20.02 -8.96
CA LEU A 179 104.26 -20.35 -10.18
C LEU A 179 103.73 -19.72 -11.47
N ILE A 180 102.57 -19.05 -11.40
CA ILE A 180 101.95 -18.37 -12.55
C ILE A 180 101.63 -16.93 -12.18
N SER A 181 101.93 -16.01 -13.09
CA SER A 181 101.53 -14.61 -13.04
C SER A 181 100.93 -14.15 -14.36
N THR A 182 100.10 -13.10 -14.33
CA THR A 182 99.50 -12.46 -15.52
C THR A 182 100.10 -11.07 -15.72
N GLY A 183 100.28 -10.64 -16.97
CA GLY A 183 100.79 -9.32 -17.32
C GLY A 183 102.28 -9.14 -17.03
N THR A 184 102.66 -9.06 -15.74
CA THR A 184 104.06 -8.92 -15.31
C THR A 184 104.46 -10.05 -14.35
N ALA A 185 105.77 -10.29 -14.21
CA ALA A 185 106.29 -11.37 -13.36
C ALA A 185 105.94 -11.23 -11.86
N ASN A 186 105.36 -10.12 -11.40
CA ASN A 186 105.04 -9.88 -9.99
C ASN A 186 103.54 -10.04 -9.66
N GLU A 187 102.65 -10.08 -10.66
CA GLU A 187 101.20 -10.21 -10.47
C GLU A 187 100.79 -11.70 -10.43
N LEU A 188 100.97 -12.33 -9.27
CA LEU A 188 100.67 -13.74 -9.06
C LEU A 188 99.18 -14.05 -9.20
N ILE A 189 98.85 -15.19 -9.81
CA ILE A 189 97.51 -15.76 -9.70
C ILE A 189 97.41 -16.45 -8.32
N GLU A 190 96.99 -15.68 -7.29
CA GLU A 190 97.02 -16.10 -5.88
C GLU A 190 95.94 -17.13 -5.50
N LYS A 191 94.85 -17.23 -6.28
CA LYS A 191 93.80 -18.25 -6.07
C LYS A 191 93.91 -19.31 -7.16
N GLN A 192 93.58 -20.56 -6.83
CA GLN A 192 93.44 -21.60 -7.83
C GLN A 192 92.23 -21.28 -8.72
N VAL A 193 92.48 -21.17 -10.01
CA VAL A 193 91.49 -20.97 -11.08
C VAL A 193 91.24 -22.32 -11.74
N SER A 194 89.99 -22.60 -12.08
CA SER A 194 89.57 -23.84 -12.74
C SER A 194 88.88 -23.49 -14.05
N SER A 195 89.44 -23.93 -15.16
CA SER A 195 88.77 -23.92 -16.46
C SER A 195 88.17 -25.28 -16.74
N LYS A 196 86.90 -25.36 -17.12
CA LYS A 196 86.19 -26.64 -17.30
C LYS A 196 85.69 -26.80 -18.73
N ASN A 197 85.88 -28.00 -19.27
CA ASN A 197 85.27 -28.41 -20.53
C ASN A 197 84.62 -29.78 -20.37
N ALA A 198 83.35 -29.89 -20.80
CA ALA A 198 82.65 -31.17 -20.86
C ALA A 198 83.23 -31.98 -22.02
N VAL A 199 83.87 -33.11 -21.70
CA VAL A 199 84.51 -33.99 -22.68
C VAL A 199 83.76 -35.31 -22.79
N SER A 200 83.41 -35.70 -24.02
CA SER A 200 82.74 -36.97 -24.33
C SER A 200 83.69 -37.94 -25.04
N VAL A 201 83.71 -39.20 -24.64
CA VAL A 201 84.40 -40.27 -25.38
C VAL A 201 83.33 -41.08 -26.12
N ILE A 202 83.39 -41.16 -27.45
CA ILE A 202 82.38 -41.85 -28.29
C ILE A 202 82.98 -42.87 -29.26
N ASN A 203 82.22 -43.93 -29.56
CA ASN A 203 82.55 -44.94 -30.57
C ASN A 203 81.68 -44.72 -31.83
N HIS A 204 82.33 -44.57 -32.99
CA HIS A 204 81.79 -44.45 -34.37
C HIS A 204 81.17 -43.12 -34.89
N LEU A 205 81.25 -42.98 -36.22
CA LEU A 205 80.79 -41.85 -37.04
C LEU A 205 79.59 -42.26 -37.94
N ARG A 206 78.54 -41.41 -37.97
CA ARG A 206 77.44 -41.29 -38.97
C ARG A 206 76.09 -42.00 -38.73
N LYS A 207 75.21 -41.36 -37.94
CA LYS A 207 73.77 -41.06 -38.21
C LYS A 207 73.26 -40.18 -37.06
N THR A 208 73.13 -38.86 -37.27
CA THR A 208 72.94 -37.89 -36.17
C THR A 208 71.48 -37.59 -35.82
N GLU A 209 70.53 -37.85 -36.73
CA GLU A 209 69.10 -37.59 -36.49
C GLU A 209 68.29 -38.89 -36.56
N ILE A 210 67.77 -39.34 -35.42
CA ILE A 210 66.83 -40.47 -35.38
C ILE A 210 65.43 -39.99 -35.85
N PRO A 211 64.71 -40.77 -36.68
CA PRO A 211 63.35 -40.44 -37.11
C PRO A 211 62.29 -40.69 -36.01
N LEU A 212 62.55 -40.38 -34.74
CA LEU A 212 61.57 -40.52 -33.66
C LEU A 212 61.03 -39.16 -33.24
N GLN A 213 59.70 -39.05 -33.14
CA GLN A 213 59.04 -37.89 -32.55
C GLN A 213 58.02 -38.34 -31.51
N PHE A 214 57.82 -37.52 -30.48
CA PHE A 214 56.74 -37.71 -29.52
C PHE A 214 55.51 -36.86 -29.89
N ARG A 215 54.34 -37.29 -29.42
CA ARG A 215 53.11 -36.51 -29.39
C ARG A 215 52.41 -36.74 -28.06
N VAL A 216 51.92 -35.68 -27.44
CA VAL A 216 50.94 -35.77 -26.35
C VAL A 216 49.56 -35.87 -26.99
N LEU A 217 48.83 -36.93 -26.69
CA LEU A 217 47.48 -37.17 -27.20
C LEU A 217 46.48 -36.57 -26.21
N GLY A 218 46.34 -35.24 -26.25
CA GLY A 218 45.52 -34.46 -25.31
C GLY A 218 46.26 -33.24 -24.80
N SER A 219 45.86 -32.76 -23.61
CA SER A 219 46.55 -31.67 -22.91
C SER A 219 47.91 -32.15 -22.38
N ASN A 220 48.93 -31.30 -22.50
CA ASN A 220 50.20 -31.47 -21.79
C ASN A 220 50.20 -30.76 -20.42
N ALA A 221 49.07 -30.17 -20.00
CA ALA A 221 48.88 -29.59 -18.69
C ALA A 221 48.09 -30.55 -17.77
N ILE A 222 48.53 -30.64 -16.51
CA ILE A 222 47.91 -31.42 -15.44
C ILE A 222 47.56 -30.52 -14.25
N LEU A 223 46.52 -30.91 -13.52
CA LEU A 223 46.05 -30.17 -12.36
C LEU A 223 46.95 -30.45 -11.15
N ASN A 224 47.45 -29.38 -10.55
CA ASN A 224 48.36 -29.39 -9.41
C ASN A 224 47.66 -28.96 -8.12
N ASP A 225 46.78 -29.82 -7.61
CA ASP A 225 46.00 -29.60 -6.38
C ASP A 225 46.29 -30.63 -5.28
N GLY A 226 47.17 -31.60 -5.55
CA GLY A 226 47.53 -32.68 -4.64
C GLY A 226 46.49 -33.78 -4.45
N THR A 227 45.34 -33.71 -5.12
CA THR A 227 44.23 -34.66 -4.94
C THR A 227 43.75 -35.27 -6.23
N THR A 228 43.81 -34.53 -7.34
CA THR A 228 43.26 -34.95 -8.61
C THR A 228 44.15 -35.98 -9.29
N GLN A 229 43.54 -37.10 -9.71
CA GLN A 229 44.19 -38.13 -10.51
C GLN A 229 44.21 -37.70 -11.99
N ASN A 230 45.37 -37.29 -12.47
CA ASN A 230 45.58 -36.88 -13.85
C ASN A 230 45.88 -38.11 -14.74
N THR A 231 45.51 -38.02 -16.01
CA THR A 231 45.85 -39.01 -17.04
C THR A 231 46.54 -38.31 -18.22
N LEU A 232 47.67 -38.86 -18.66
CA LEU A 232 48.41 -38.37 -19.83
C LEU A 232 48.55 -39.50 -20.86
N LYS A 233 48.32 -39.20 -22.13
CA LYS A 233 48.56 -40.13 -23.22
C LYS A 233 49.71 -39.63 -24.09
N LEU A 234 50.69 -40.48 -24.33
CA LEU A 234 51.91 -40.16 -25.06
C LEU A 234 52.08 -41.14 -26.22
N LYS A 235 52.57 -40.67 -27.36
CA LYS A 235 52.87 -41.51 -28.52
C LYS A 235 54.24 -41.16 -29.08
N VAL A 236 55.15 -42.12 -29.10
CA VAL A 236 56.44 -42.01 -29.78
C VAL A 236 56.34 -42.76 -31.09
N LEU A 237 56.60 -42.10 -32.22
CA LEU A 237 56.38 -42.65 -33.55
C LEU A 237 57.57 -42.42 -34.47
N ASN A 238 57.75 -43.35 -35.41
CA ASN A 238 58.68 -43.21 -36.52
C ASN A 238 58.16 -42.14 -37.50
N SER A 239 58.69 -40.92 -37.38
CA SER A 239 58.31 -39.72 -38.13
C SER A 239 59.32 -39.46 -39.25
N PRO A 240 58.94 -38.87 -40.40
CA PRO A 240 59.89 -38.52 -41.44
C PRO A 240 61.01 -37.62 -40.90
N LEU A 241 62.22 -37.84 -41.39
CA LEU A 241 63.36 -36.94 -41.19
C LEU A 241 63.11 -35.59 -41.91
N SER A 242 63.95 -34.60 -41.62
CA SER A 242 63.94 -33.26 -42.25
C SER A 242 63.93 -33.28 -43.79
N ASN A 243 64.48 -34.34 -44.39
CA ASN A 243 64.49 -34.60 -45.84
C ASN A 243 63.24 -35.36 -46.37
N ASN A 244 62.21 -35.51 -45.54
CA ASN A 244 60.97 -36.25 -45.84
C ASN A 244 61.13 -37.77 -46.08
N THR A 245 62.32 -38.33 -45.83
CA THR A 245 62.52 -39.79 -45.88
C THR A 245 62.02 -40.45 -44.60
N ARG A 246 61.45 -41.66 -44.74
CA ARG A 246 60.92 -42.44 -43.61
C ARG A 246 61.70 -43.74 -43.48
N PRO A 247 62.90 -43.71 -42.88
CA PRO A 247 63.69 -44.92 -42.74
C PRO A 247 62.98 -45.92 -41.83
N ILE A 248 63.09 -47.20 -42.16
CA ILE A 248 62.61 -48.28 -41.30
C ILE A 248 63.55 -48.35 -40.09
N LEU A 249 62.99 -48.22 -38.90
CA LEU A 249 63.74 -48.41 -37.66
C LEU A 249 63.77 -49.90 -37.34
N LEU A 250 64.93 -50.53 -37.47
CA LEU A 250 65.10 -51.93 -37.08
C LEU A 250 65.13 -52.04 -35.56
N LEU A 251 64.40 -53.02 -35.02
CA LEU A 251 64.35 -53.32 -33.60
C LEU A 251 64.87 -54.74 -33.37
N ASN A 252 65.53 -54.94 -32.24
CA ASN A 252 65.96 -56.24 -31.75
C ASN A 252 65.60 -56.38 -30.26
N GLN A 253 65.91 -57.53 -29.66
CA GLN A 253 65.56 -57.78 -28.25
C GLN A 253 66.39 -56.96 -27.24
N SER A 254 67.43 -56.24 -27.69
CA SER A 254 68.15 -55.26 -26.87
C SER A 254 67.66 -53.82 -27.10
N SER A 255 66.74 -53.59 -28.04
CA SER A 255 66.07 -52.30 -28.23
C SER A 255 65.15 -52.00 -27.04
N LYS A 256 65.16 -50.76 -26.55
CA LYS A 256 64.42 -50.39 -25.34
C LYS A 256 63.93 -48.95 -25.41
N PHE A 257 62.72 -48.71 -24.92
CA PHE A 257 62.24 -47.38 -24.55
C PHE A 257 62.10 -47.31 -23.03
N ILE A 258 62.63 -46.28 -22.39
CA ILE A 258 62.55 -46.08 -20.94
C ILE A 258 61.86 -44.75 -20.67
N VAL A 259 60.68 -44.80 -20.06
CA VAL A 259 59.94 -43.62 -19.63
C VAL A 259 60.36 -43.29 -18.22
N SER A 260 60.78 -42.06 -17.97
CA SER A 260 61.16 -41.60 -16.64
C SER A 260 60.75 -40.16 -16.36
N PHE A 261 60.69 -39.78 -15.08
CA PHE A 261 60.45 -38.41 -14.64
C PHE A 261 61.11 -38.17 -13.27
N GLU A 262 61.30 -36.91 -12.91
CA GLU A 262 61.90 -36.55 -11.63
C GLU A 262 60.91 -36.64 -10.45
N GLN A 263 61.42 -37.01 -9.28
CA GLN A 263 60.69 -37.01 -8.01
C GLN A 263 61.39 -36.09 -7.01
N GLY A 264 60.63 -35.20 -6.36
CA GLY A 264 61.13 -34.32 -5.31
C GLY A 264 60.29 -33.06 -5.09
N ASP A 265 60.73 -32.19 -4.19
CA ASP A 265 60.07 -30.90 -3.88
C ASP A 265 60.47 -29.75 -4.84
N HIS A 266 61.26 -30.03 -5.89
CA HIS A 266 61.76 -29.04 -6.83
C HIS A 266 60.80 -28.81 -8.02
N PRO A 267 60.87 -27.65 -8.72
CA PRO A 267 59.97 -27.31 -9.81
C PRO A 267 59.87 -28.35 -10.93
N ASP A 268 60.95 -29.06 -11.22
CA ASP A 268 61.02 -30.00 -12.35
C ASP A 268 60.44 -31.39 -12.01
N ALA A 269 60.05 -31.64 -10.74
CA ALA A 269 59.49 -32.91 -10.30
C ALA A 269 58.05 -33.09 -10.75
N LEU A 270 57.70 -34.28 -11.25
CA LEU A 270 56.32 -34.58 -11.62
C LEU A 270 55.50 -35.06 -10.41
N VAL A 271 56.16 -35.72 -9.45
CA VAL A 271 55.59 -36.18 -8.17
C VAL A 271 56.53 -35.83 -7.02
N THR A 272 55.98 -35.67 -5.83
CA THR A 272 56.74 -35.23 -4.65
C THR A 272 57.06 -36.41 -3.74
N GLN A 273 56.07 -37.23 -3.42
CA GLN A 273 56.16 -38.30 -2.42
C GLN A 273 56.12 -39.70 -3.04
N THR A 274 56.74 -40.68 -2.37
CA THR A 274 56.72 -42.09 -2.81
C THR A 274 55.30 -42.69 -2.84
N SER A 275 54.38 -42.17 -2.02
CA SER A 275 52.96 -42.54 -2.03
C SER A 275 52.27 -42.17 -3.35
N GLN A 276 52.55 -40.97 -3.89
CA GLN A 276 52.08 -40.54 -5.20
C GLN A 276 52.71 -41.38 -6.31
N LEU A 277 54.03 -41.60 -6.27
CA LEU A 277 54.74 -42.43 -7.24
C LEU A 277 54.19 -43.86 -7.32
N SER A 278 53.89 -44.46 -6.16
CA SER A 278 53.38 -45.84 -6.08
C SER A 278 51.99 -46.01 -6.72
N GLY A 279 51.24 -44.92 -6.87
CA GLY A 279 49.95 -44.91 -7.56
C GLY A 279 50.07 -44.78 -9.09
N VAL A 280 51.19 -44.25 -9.61
CA VAL A 280 51.39 -44.00 -11.04
C VAL A 280 51.48 -45.32 -11.82
N GLN A 281 50.71 -45.42 -12.89
CA GLN A 281 50.77 -46.56 -13.81
C GLN A 281 51.08 -46.08 -15.23
N ILE A 282 52.09 -46.68 -15.88
CA ILE A 282 52.40 -46.44 -17.30
C ILE A 282 52.15 -47.74 -18.07
N ALA A 283 51.09 -47.75 -18.87
CA ALA A 283 50.69 -48.89 -19.68
C ALA A 283 50.92 -48.63 -21.17
N VAL A 284 51.35 -49.65 -21.90
CA VAL A 284 51.41 -49.64 -23.37
C VAL A 284 50.08 -50.13 -23.96
N GLU A 285 49.55 -49.46 -24.97
CA GLU A 285 48.27 -49.85 -25.57
C GLU A 285 48.39 -51.18 -26.37
N ASP A 286 49.50 -51.38 -27.09
CA ASP A 286 49.78 -52.62 -27.83
C ASP A 286 50.66 -53.59 -27.01
N THR A 287 50.02 -54.32 -26.10
CA THR A 287 50.67 -55.34 -25.27
C THR A 287 51.10 -56.59 -26.04
N ASN A 288 50.70 -56.75 -27.30
CA ASN A 288 51.13 -57.88 -28.14
C ASN A 288 52.49 -57.64 -28.78
N SER A 289 52.83 -56.38 -29.06
CA SER A 289 54.11 -55.98 -29.66
C SER A 289 55.16 -55.56 -28.63
N TRP A 290 54.73 -55.10 -27.45
CA TRP A 290 55.61 -54.56 -26.41
C TRP A 290 55.47 -55.34 -25.11
N ALA A 291 56.58 -55.53 -24.41
CA ALA A 291 56.64 -55.95 -23.03
C ALA A 291 57.00 -54.74 -22.16
N SER A 292 56.36 -54.61 -21.00
CA SER A 292 56.67 -53.59 -20.01
C SER A 292 57.32 -54.22 -18.78
N ASP A 293 58.33 -53.56 -18.23
CA ASP A 293 59.00 -53.93 -16.99
C ASP A 293 59.19 -52.70 -16.11
N HIS A 294 58.86 -52.82 -14.83
CA HIS A 294 58.93 -51.76 -13.83
C HIS A 294 59.35 -52.34 -12.49
N THR A 295 60.34 -51.71 -11.87
CA THR A 295 60.74 -52.03 -10.49
C THR A 295 59.91 -51.18 -9.52
N ALA A 296 59.39 -51.78 -8.45
CA ALA A 296 58.61 -51.07 -7.45
C ALA A 296 59.35 -49.81 -6.94
N HIS A 297 58.62 -48.70 -6.84
CA HIS A 297 59.13 -47.37 -6.43
C HIS A 297 60.22 -46.78 -7.35
N SER A 298 60.42 -47.33 -8.56
CA SER A 298 61.25 -46.70 -9.58
C SER A 298 60.47 -45.58 -10.27
N THR A 299 61.15 -44.48 -10.59
CA THR A 299 60.65 -43.45 -11.50
C THR A 299 60.80 -43.83 -12.98
N GLN A 300 61.29 -45.04 -13.27
CA GLN A 300 61.59 -45.51 -14.63
C GLN A 300 60.80 -46.77 -14.99
N TRP A 301 60.05 -46.70 -16.09
CA TRP A 301 59.36 -47.83 -16.72
C TRP A 301 60.04 -48.17 -18.02
N SER A 302 60.27 -49.45 -18.28
CA SER A 302 60.89 -49.87 -19.52
C SER A 302 60.00 -50.70 -20.40
N PHE A 303 60.17 -50.50 -21.70
CA PHE A 303 59.39 -51.13 -22.74
C PHE A 303 60.32 -51.74 -23.79
N THR A 304 60.23 -53.05 -23.98
CA THR A 304 61.04 -53.81 -24.94
C THR A 304 60.15 -54.44 -26.01
N PRO A 305 60.60 -54.49 -27.28
CA PRO A 305 59.82 -55.11 -28.34
C PRO A 305 59.83 -56.63 -28.17
N LYS A 306 58.65 -57.26 -28.24
CA LYS A 306 58.53 -58.72 -28.27
C LYS A 306 59.05 -59.25 -29.61
N ALA A 307 59.34 -60.56 -29.68
CA ALA A 307 59.89 -61.20 -30.89
C ALA A 307 59.05 -60.98 -32.17
N SER A 308 57.77 -60.66 -32.03
CA SER A 308 56.83 -60.28 -33.11
C SER A 308 57.15 -58.92 -33.76
N LEU A 309 57.74 -57.98 -33.03
CA LEU A 309 58.03 -56.62 -33.49
C LEU A 309 59.51 -56.46 -33.83
N LYS A 310 59.85 -56.57 -35.12
CA LYS A 310 61.24 -56.48 -35.62
C LYS A 310 61.61 -55.12 -36.20
N GLN A 311 60.61 -54.27 -36.43
CA GLN A 311 60.81 -52.96 -37.05
C GLN A 311 59.65 -52.01 -36.76
N LEU A 312 59.92 -50.70 -36.80
CA LEU A 312 58.90 -49.66 -36.87
C LEU A 312 58.92 -49.05 -38.26
N THR A 313 57.82 -49.20 -38.99
CA THR A 313 57.60 -48.50 -40.27
C THR A 313 57.03 -47.10 -40.04
N ALA A 314 56.88 -46.32 -41.11
CA ALA A 314 56.35 -44.96 -41.07
C ALA A 314 55.06 -44.83 -40.23
N GLY A 315 55.09 -43.98 -39.20
CA GLY A 315 53.94 -43.71 -38.33
C GLY A 315 53.67 -44.78 -37.26
N GLN A 316 54.35 -45.93 -37.31
CA GLN A 316 54.32 -46.92 -36.24
C GLN A 316 55.21 -46.49 -35.08
N GLY A 317 54.87 -46.98 -33.89
CA GLY A 317 55.58 -46.62 -32.68
C GLY A 317 54.96 -47.23 -31.44
N ILE A 318 55.15 -46.56 -30.31
CA ILE A 318 54.64 -46.97 -29.01
C ILE A 318 53.68 -45.89 -28.47
N GLU A 319 52.50 -46.32 -28.03
CA GLU A 319 51.49 -45.47 -27.40
C GLU A 319 51.36 -45.88 -25.93
N LEU A 320 51.46 -44.89 -25.05
CA LEU A 320 51.63 -45.04 -23.62
C LEU A 320 50.56 -44.21 -22.90
N THR A 321 49.84 -44.81 -21.95
CA THR A 321 48.92 -44.11 -21.06
C THR A 321 49.49 -44.10 -19.64
N ILE A 322 49.72 -42.89 -19.12
CA ILE A 322 50.11 -42.62 -17.73
C ILE A 322 48.83 -42.29 -16.96
N SER A 323 48.47 -43.11 -15.98
CA SER A 323 47.24 -42.95 -15.19
C SER A 323 47.55 -42.73 -13.71
N ASN A 324 46.56 -42.23 -12.97
CA ASN A 324 46.61 -41.99 -11.52
C ASN A 324 47.72 -41.03 -11.08
N LEU A 325 48.11 -40.10 -11.95
CA LEU A 325 49.17 -39.14 -11.65
C LEU A 325 48.64 -38.02 -10.75
N VAL A 326 49.03 -38.03 -9.49
CA VAL A 326 48.70 -36.96 -8.52
C VAL A 326 49.96 -36.13 -8.26
N THR A 327 49.86 -34.81 -8.39
CA THR A 327 50.99 -33.89 -8.14
C THR A 327 50.57 -32.77 -7.18
N ASN A 328 51.49 -32.45 -6.26
CA ASN A 328 51.44 -31.30 -5.35
C ASN A 328 52.81 -30.61 -5.27
N SER A 329 53.66 -30.85 -6.26
CA SER A 329 54.98 -30.22 -6.37
C SER A 329 54.82 -28.74 -6.76
N ALA A 330 55.90 -27.95 -6.77
CA ALA A 330 55.79 -26.55 -7.19
C ALA A 330 55.18 -26.46 -8.61
N SER A 331 54.24 -25.51 -8.81
CA SER A 331 53.61 -25.28 -10.12
C SER A 331 54.65 -24.81 -11.14
N GLY A 332 54.51 -25.22 -12.40
CA GLY A 332 55.49 -24.96 -13.45
C GLY A 332 55.71 -26.17 -14.36
N LEU A 333 56.75 -26.11 -15.19
CA LEU A 333 57.10 -27.20 -16.12
C LEU A 333 57.84 -28.32 -15.39
N ALA A 334 57.35 -29.54 -15.53
CA ALA A 334 58.11 -30.77 -15.28
C ALA A 334 58.36 -31.50 -16.61
N CYS A 335 59.28 -32.46 -16.63
CA CYS A 335 59.56 -33.23 -17.83
C CYS A 335 59.28 -34.72 -17.63
N ILE A 336 58.71 -35.34 -18.66
CA ILE A 336 58.76 -36.79 -18.86
C ILE A 336 59.83 -37.06 -19.90
N TYR A 337 60.79 -37.92 -19.56
CA TYR A 337 61.86 -38.34 -20.42
C TYR A 337 61.52 -39.69 -21.05
N ILE A 338 61.81 -39.85 -22.34
CA ILE A 338 61.79 -41.14 -23.00
C ILE A 338 63.17 -41.40 -23.58
N ASP A 339 63.95 -42.22 -22.89
CA ASP A 339 65.21 -42.73 -23.39
C ASP A 339 64.96 -43.85 -24.40
N TYR A 340 65.67 -43.85 -25.50
CA TYR A 340 65.64 -44.91 -26.50
C TYR A 340 67.04 -45.49 -26.67
N GLN A 341 67.11 -46.82 -26.70
CA GLN A 341 68.36 -47.56 -26.76
C GLN A 341 68.33 -48.61 -27.87
N ASN A 342 69.47 -48.81 -28.53
CA ASN A 342 69.68 -49.83 -29.57
C ASN A 342 68.62 -49.84 -30.67
N ILE A 343 68.24 -48.66 -31.17
CA ILE A 343 67.27 -48.51 -32.26
C ILE A 343 68.00 -48.51 -33.60
N GLY A 344 68.12 -49.68 -34.23
CA GLY A 344 68.79 -49.87 -35.52
C GLY A 344 70.28 -49.51 -35.47
N SER A 345 70.70 -48.62 -36.36
CA SER A 345 72.09 -48.10 -36.40
C SER A 345 72.17 -46.65 -35.90
N TYR A 346 71.19 -46.20 -35.12
CA TYR A 346 71.15 -44.83 -34.57
C TYR A 346 71.73 -44.82 -33.15
N PRO A 347 72.38 -43.72 -32.74
CA PRO A 347 72.82 -43.55 -31.36
C PRO A 347 71.65 -43.63 -30.39
N ASP A 348 71.92 -44.09 -29.17
CA ASP A 348 70.99 -43.95 -28.05
C ASP A 348 70.75 -42.46 -27.76
N GLY A 349 69.56 -42.14 -27.27
CA GLY A 349 69.23 -40.76 -26.96
C GLY A 349 67.94 -40.62 -26.16
N ARG A 350 67.51 -39.37 -25.99
CA ARG A 350 66.39 -39.00 -25.12
C ARG A 350 65.42 -38.06 -25.83
N LEU A 351 64.13 -38.31 -25.66
CA LEU A 351 63.07 -37.36 -25.96
C LEU A 351 62.63 -36.70 -24.64
N VAL A 352 62.49 -35.38 -24.63
CA VAL A 352 62.06 -34.59 -23.46
C VAL A 352 60.66 -34.05 -23.72
N ILE A 353 59.72 -34.42 -22.87
CA ILE A 353 58.30 -34.07 -23.01
C ILE A 353 57.92 -33.13 -21.87
N PRO A 354 57.72 -31.83 -22.13
CA PRO A 354 57.33 -30.88 -21.10
C PRO A 354 55.86 -31.07 -20.70
N ILE A 355 55.63 -31.18 -19.40
CA ILE A 355 54.32 -31.26 -18.74
C ILE A 355 54.14 -30.04 -17.85
N GLU A 356 53.06 -29.29 -18.08
CA GLU A 356 52.73 -28.11 -17.28
C GLU A 356 51.89 -28.51 -16.06
N LYS A 357 52.37 -28.20 -14.86
CA LYS A 357 51.61 -28.38 -13.61
C LYS A 357 50.98 -27.06 -13.22
N THR A 358 49.66 -26.98 -13.23
CA THR A 358 48.91 -25.73 -13.03
C THR A 358 47.74 -25.92 -12.05
N PRO A 359 47.44 -24.95 -11.18
CA PRO A 359 46.24 -24.97 -10.34
C PRO A 359 44.95 -24.69 -11.13
N LEU A 360 45.06 -24.23 -12.38
CA LEU A 360 43.97 -23.92 -13.31
C LEU A 360 44.08 -24.80 -14.55
N LEU A 361 43.04 -25.58 -14.87
CA LEU A 361 43.01 -26.39 -16.08
C LEU A 361 42.02 -25.81 -17.09
N TYR A 362 42.44 -25.72 -18.35
CA TYR A 362 41.58 -25.35 -19.47
C TYR A 362 41.12 -26.61 -20.21
N SER A 363 39.81 -26.75 -20.45
CA SER A 363 39.25 -27.78 -21.32
C SER A 363 38.33 -27.11 -22.34
N GLY A 364 38.82 -26.99 -23.57
CA GLY A 364 38.12 -26.22 -24.61
C GLY A 364 37.98 -24.74 -24.24
N GLN A 365 36.75 -24.29 -23.98
CA GLN A 365 36.43 -22.92 -23.55
C GLN A 365 36.21 -22.79 -22.02
N ASN A 366 36.25 -23.91 -21.29
CA ASN A 366 35.95 -23.94 -19.87
C ASN A 366 37.23 -23.92 -19.02
N VAL A 367 37.12 -23.34 -17.83
CA VAL A 367 38.18 -23.27 -16.81
C VAL A 367 37.73 -24.04 -15.58
N GLY A 368 38.56 -24.98 -15.14
CA GLY A 368 38.39 -25.70 -13.88
C GLY A 368 39.33 -25.17 -12.81
N ILE A 369 38.79 -24.81 -11.64
CA ILE A 369 39.56 -24.57 -10.42
C ILE A 369 39.42 -25.81 -9.55
N ARG A 370 40.53 -26.54 -9.33
CA ARG A 370 40.52 -27.85 -8.66
C ARG A 370 39.58 -28.87 -9.32
N ASN A 371 39.44 -28.79 -10.64
CA ASN A 371 38.59 -29.67 -11.44
C ASN A 371 39.29 -29.96 -12.79
N ASN A 372 39.31 -31.23 -13.20
CA ASN A 372 39.91 -31.69 -14.46
C ASN A 372 38.91 -31.91 -15.61
N ASP A 373 37.60 -31.79 -15.37
CA ASP A 373 36.52 -31.92 -16.36
C ASP A 373 35.44 -30.83 -16.15
N PRO A 374 35.73 -29.54 -16.37
CA PRO A 374 34.74 -28.47 -16.19
C PRO A 374 33.64 -28.54 -17.27
N ARG A 375 32.37 -28.68 -16.85
CA ARG A 375 31.20 -28.70 -17.77
C ARG A 375 30.54 -27.33 -17.94
N ILE A 376 30.85 -26.39 -17.07
CA ILE A 376 30.45 -24.98 -17.15
C ILE A 376 31.69 -24.08 -17.35
N HIS A 377 31.50 -22.83 -17.79
CA HIS A 377 32.60 -21.95 -18.18
C HIS A 377 33.64 -21.75 -17.07
N LEU A 378 33.20 -21.57 -15.82
CA LEU A 378 34.06 -21.60 -14.65
C LEU A 378 33.47 -22.58 -13.63
N ALA A 379 34.06 -23.78 -13.55
CA ALA A 379 33.69 -24.78 -12.55
C ALA A 379 34.65 -24.73 -11.35
N ILE A 380 34.10 -24.83 -10.14
CA ILE A 380 34.87 -24.67 -8.89
C ILE A 380 34.63 -25.88 -8.00
N GLY A 381 35.69 -26.67 -7.77
CA GLY A 381 35.67 -27.81 -6.84
C GLY A 381 34.98 -29.08 -7.34
N ASP A 382 33.96 -28.96 -8.20
CA ASP A 382 33.33 -30.04 -8.94
C ASP A 382 33.19 -29.66 -10.43
N ASN A 383 32.45 -30.45 -11.20
CA ASN A 383 32.24 -30.22 -12.62
C ASN A 383 31.01 -29.41 -13.00
N ASP A 384 30.17 -29.02 -12.04
CA ASP A 384 28.83 -28.50 -12.31
C ASP A 384 28.33 -27.37 -11.38
N THR A 385 29.19 -26.91 -10.48
CA THR A 385 28.98 -25.76 -9.59
C THR A 385 29.93 -24.62 -9.97
N GLY A 386 29.38 -23.43 -10.16
CA GLY A 386 30.18 -22.25 -10.49
C GLY A 386 29.45 -21.21 -11.33
N LEU A 387 30.19 -20.55 -12.22
CA LEU A 387 29.72 -19.42 -13.02
C LEU A 387 29.71 -19.77 -14.50
N GLN A 388 28.61 -19.44 -15.16
CA GLN A 388 28.47 -19.63 -16.60
C GLN A 388 27.92 -18.37 -17.26
N GLN A 389 28.57 -17.95 -18.34
CA GLN A 389 28.06 -16.91 -19.21
C GLN A 389 27.09 -17.56 -20.21
N GLN A 390 25.84 -17.11 -20.21
CA GLN A 390 24.78 -17.67 -21.07
C GLN A 390 24.65 -16.90 -22.39
N GLY A 391 25.21 -15.70 -22.43
CA GLY A 391 25.20 -14.79 -23.57
C GLY A 391 25.86 -13.45 -23.21
N ASP A 392 25.88 -12.51 -24.15
CA ASP A 392 26.35 -11.16 -23.89
C ASP A 392 25.45 -10.46 -22.84
N GLY A 393 26.07 -9.98 -21.77
CA GLY A 393 25.38 -9.38 -20.62
C GLY A 393 24.59 -10.37 -19.74
N GLU A 394 24.73 -11.68 -19.91
CA GLU A 394 24.00 -12.69 -19.12
C GLU A 394 24.96 -13.57 -18.29
N LEU A 395 24.84 -13.48 -16.97
CA LEU A 395 25.62 -14.25 -16.00
C LEU A 395 24.70 -15.17 -15.21
N ALA A 396 25.08 -16.43 -15.07
CA ALA A 396 24.33 -17.41 -14.29
C ALA A 396 25.22 -18.13 -13.27
N ILE A 397 24.61 -18.45 -12.13
CA ILE A 397 25.20 -19.26 -11.04
C ILE A 397 24.56 -20.65 -11.09
N TYR A 398 25.41 -21.67 -11.16
CA TYR A 398 25.03 -23.07 -11.26
C TYR A 398 25.37 -23.83 -9.97
N THR A 399 24.49 -24.76 -9.60
CA THR A 399 24.82 -25.88 -8.70
C THR A 399 24.16 -27.15 -9.24
N ASP A 400 24.88 -28.27 -9.27
CA ASP A 400 24.37 -29.57 -9.74
C ASP A 400 23.79 -29.50 -11.18
N ASN A 401 24.48 -28.78 -12.08
CA ASN A 401 24.05 -28.49 -13.46
C ASN A 401 22.71 -27.73 -13.60
N ILE A 402 22.18 -27.20 -12.50
CA ILE A 402 20.93 -26.44 -12.49
C ILE A 402 21.27 -24.96 -12.30
N GLU A 403 20.74 -24.14 -13.20
CA GLU A 403 20.76 -22.69 -13.07
C GLU A 403 19.95 -22.26 -11.84
N ARG A 404 20.62 -21.71 -10.83
CA ARG A 404 19.98 -21.25 -9.59
C ARG A 404 19.61 -19.78 -9.65
N VAL A 405 20.55 -18.97 -10.17
CA VAL A 405 20.42 -17.53 -10.25
C VAL A 405 20.87 -17.06 -11.63
N ARG A 406 20.11 -16.15 -12.22
CA ARG A 406 20.45 -15.48 -13.48
C ARG A 406 20.41 -13.97 -13.32
N PHE A 407 21.41 -13.31 -13.89
CA PHE A 407 21.43 -11.90 -14.19
C PHE A 407 21.25 -11.75 -15.70
N ASP A 408 20.13 -11.19 -16.15
CA ASP A 408 19.89 -10.97 -17.58
C ASP A 408 20.54 -9.66 -18.08
N LYS A 409 20.59 -9.51 -19.41
CA LYS A 409 21.13 -8.30 -20.06
C LYS A 409 20.36 -7.00 -19.78
N LYS A 410 19.18 -7.06 -19.18
CA LYS A 410 18.36 -5.90 -18.74
C LYS A 410 18.61 -5.57 -17.26
N GLY A 411 19.49 -6.31 -16.59
CA GLY A 411 19.78 -6.18 -15.16
C GLY A 411 18.64 -6.69 -14.27
N ASN A 412 17.90 -7.70 -14.72
CA ASN A 412 16.93 -8.43 -13.90
C ASN A 412 17.58 -9.66 -13.28
N VAL A 413 17.15 -10.00 -12.06
CA VAL A 413 17.63 -11.17 -11.32
C VAL A 413 16.53 -12.24 -11.29
N GLY A 414 16.79 -13.40 -11.89
CA GLY A 414 15.96 -14.60 -11.78
C GLY A 414 16.50 -15.55 -10.71
N ILE A 415 15.66 -16.04 -9.81
CA ILE A 415 15.97 -17.14 -8.89
C ILE A 415 15.02 -18.29 -9.22
N GLY A 416 15.55 -19.41 -9.71
CA GLY A 416 14.75 -20.55 -10.19
C GLY A 416 14.02 -20.31 -11.53
N THR A 417 14.41 -19.28 -12.30
CA THR A 417 13.87 -18.99 -13.63
C THR A 417 14.93 -18.38 -14.55
N ASP A 418 14.97 -18.85 -15.80
CA ASP A 418 15.86 -18.39 -16.87
C ASP A 418 15.31 -17.16 -17.62
N LYS A 419 14.07 -16.77 -17.34
CA LYS A 419 13.34 -15.67 -18.00
C LYS A 419 12.75 -14.73 -16.95
N PRO A 420 13.59 -13.98 -16.20
CA PRO A 420 13.07 -13.00 -15.26
C PRO A 420 12.22 -11.94 -15.97
N GLN A 421 10.97 -11.78 -15.53
CA GLN A 421 10.02 -10.82 -16.12
C GLN A 421 10.04 -9.45 -15.42
N ALA A 422 10.73 -9.37 -14.28
CA ALA A 422 10.86 -8.19 -13.44
C ALA A 422 12.26 -8.13 -12.83
N LYS A 423 12.60 -7.00 -12.17
CA LYS A 423 13.93 -6.77 -11.59
C LYS A 423 14.38 -7.87 -10.63
N LEU A 424 13.44 -8.51 -9.92
CA LEU A 424 13.64 -9.74 -9.18
C LEU A 424 12.46 -10.68 -9.48
N HIS A 425 12.73 -11.88 -10.00
CA HIS A 425 11.72 -12.91 -10.28
C HIS A 425 12.14 -14.21 -9.57
N VAL A 426 11.38 -14.64 -8.55
CA VAL A 426 11.62 -15.91 -7.83
C VAL A 426 10.55 -16.91 -8.25
N ASN A 427 10.97 -18.07 -8.79
CA ASN A 427 10.07 -19.12 -9.25
C ASN A 427 10.38 -20.44 -8.52
N GLY A 428 9.34 -21.19 -8.15
CA GLY A 428 9.48 -22.52 -7.54
C GLY A 428 9.74 -22.58 -6.03
N GLY A 429 9.43 -21.52 -5.26
CA GLY A 429 9.57 -21.50 -3.79
C GLY A 429 9.13 -20.18 -3.13
N ASN A 430 9.22 -20.10 -1.81
CA ASN A 430 8.93 -18.88 -1.04
C ASN A 430 10.13 -17.92 -1.03
N ALA A 431 9.90 -16.63 -1.32
CA ALA A 431 10.85 -15.57 -1.04
C ALA A 431 10.61 -15.02 0.38
N VAL A 432 11.47 -15.36 1.33
CA VAL A 432 11.40 -14.82 2.70
C VAL A 432 12.22 -13.54 2.78
N ILE A 433 11.59 -12.43 3.15
CA ILE A 433 12.25 -11.15 3.40
C ILE A 433 11.99 -10.80 4.87
N SER A 434 13.04 -10.76 5.69
CA SER A 434 12.94 -10.67 7.15
C SER A 434 12.49 -9.30 7.69
N ASP A 435 12.35 -8.29 6.83
CA ASP A 435 12.00 -6.90 7.16
C ASP A 435 10.89 -6.36 6.23
N LYS A 436 10.65 -5.03 6.24
CA LYS A 436 9.63 -4.38 5.40
C LYS A 436 9.98 -4.48 3.91
N VAL A 437 8.99 -4.90 3.11
CA VAL A 437 9.10 -5.05 1.65
C VAL A 437 8.28 -3.96 0.96
N ALA A 438 8.88 -3.21 0.04
CA ALA A 438 8.14 -2.41 -0.94
C ALA A 438 8.00 -3.24 -2.23
N ILE A 439 6.81 -3.76 -2.51
CA ILE A 439 6.53 -4.60 -3.69
C ILE A 439 5.86 -3.71 -4.75
N ARG A 440 6.62 -3.33 -5.78
CA ARG A 440 6.07 -2.71 -7.00
C ARG A 440 6.06 -3.76 -8.10
N THR A 441 4.89 -4.06 -8.66
CA THR A 441 4.78 -4.90 -9.87
C THR A 441 5.29 -4.11 -11.11
N THR A 442 5.30 -4.71 -12.29
CA THR A 442 5.84 -4.08 -13.51
C THR A 442 4.88 -3.07 -14.18
N ASN A 443 3.59 -3.08 -13.84
CA ASN A 443 2.63 -2.03 -14.22
C ASN A 443 1.38 -1.99 -13.31
N PRO A 444 1.53 -1.93 -11.98
CA PRO A 444 0.40 -2.07 -11.08
C PRO A 444 -0.56 -0.89 -11.24
N GLN A 445 -1.87 -1.16 -11.33
CA GLN A 445 -2.89 -0.11 -11.27
C GLN A 445 -3.15 0.37 -9.82
N ILE A 446 -2.56 -0.32 -8.81
CA ILE A 446 -2.71 -0.14 -7.35
C ILE A 446 -1.37 -0.36 -6.60
N ASP A 447 -1.10 0.33 -5.49
CA ASP A 447 0.25 0.38 -4.89
C ASP A 447 0.78 -0.94 -4.25
N LEU A 448 -0.10 -1.80 -3.74
CA LEU A 448 0.22 -3.14 -3.26
C LEU A 448 -0.78 -4.14 -3.82
N ALA A 449 -0.38 -4.91 -4.83
CA ALA A 449 -1.18 -5.97 -5.42
C ALA A 449 -1.03 -7.30 -4.64
N ILE A 450 -2.14 -8.01 -4.38
CA ILE A 450 -2.18 -9.29 -3.67
C ILE A 450 -2.98 -10.30 -4.50
N GLY A 451 -2.29 -11.24 -5.16
CA GLY A 451 -2.90 -12.37 -5.88
C GLY A 451 -3.07 -12.19 -7.39
N ASP A 452 -3.28 -10.97 -7.87
CA ASP A 452 -3.43 -10.59 -9.29
C ASP A 452 -3.05 -9.09 -9.50
N ASP A 453 -3.31 -8.52 -10.68
CA ASP A 453 -2.99 -7.12 -11.00
C ASP A 453 -4.07 -6.10 -10.58
N ASP A 454 -5.22 -6.55 -10.07
CA ASP A 454 -6.43 -5.73 -9.89
C ASP A 454 -7.02 -5.74 -8.47
N THR A 455 -6.44 -6.54 -7.58
CA THR A 455 -6.83 -6.72 -6.18
C THR A 455 -5.70 -6.36 -5.23
N GLY A 456 -5.96 -5.47 -4.26
CA GLY A 456 -4.94 -5.01 -3.31
C GLY A 456 -5.20 -3.65 -2.66
N LEU A 457 -4.13 -2.99 -2.19
CA LEU A 457 -4.19 -1.67 -1.55
C LEU A 457 -3.66 -0.58 -2.50
N LYS A 458 -4.33 0.57 -2.54
CA LYS A 458 -3.92 1.74 -3.33
C LYS A 458 -4.01 3.00 -2.51
N GLN A 459 -2.93 3.77 -2.46
CA GLN A 459 -2.93 5.14 -2.03
C GLN A 459 -3.57 6.02 -3.12
N GLN A 460 -4.69 6.67 -2.79
CA GLN A 460 -5.44 7.50 -3.74
C GLN A 460 -4.93 8.95 -3.79
N GLY A 461 -4.30 9.38 -2.71
CA GLY A 461 -3.82 10.74 -2.48
C GLY A 461 -3.08 10.83 -1.15
N ASP A 462 -2.68 12.05 -0.77
CA ASP A 462 -2.01 12.28 0.50
C ASP A 462 -2.95 11.96 1.68
N GLY A 463 -2.56 10.98 2.51
CA GLY A 463 -3.33 10.50 3.65
C GLY A 463 -4.55 9.62 3.31
N GLU A 464 -4.73 9.17 2.07
CA GLU A 464 -5.87 8.34 1.66
C GLU A 464 -5.45 6.92 1.27
N LEU A 465 -6.08 5.90 1.86
CA LEU A 465 -5.81 4.48 1.58
C LEU A 465 -7.08 3.81 1.07
N ALA A 466 -6.99 3.04 -0.01
CA ALA A 466 -8.12 2.33 -0.59
C ALA A 466 -7.82 0.84 -0.78
N ILE A 467 -8.87 0.02 -0.75
CA ILE A 467 -8.86 -1.41 -1.04
C ILE A 467 -9.57 -1.62 -2.38
N TYR A 468 -8.93 -2.34 -3.28
CA TYR A 468 -9.40 -2.66 -4.62
C TYR A 468 -9.66 -4.14 -4.79
N THR A 469 -10.68 -4.49 -5.57
CA THR A 469 -10.84 -5.80 -6.20
C THR A 469 -11.41 -5.61 -7.60
N ASP A 470 -10.90 -6.35 -8.59
CA ASP A 470 -11.35 -6.24 -10.00
C ASP A 470 -11.30 -4.79 -10.52
N ASN A 471 -10.24 -4.05 -10.15
CA ASN A 471 -10.03 -2.64 -10.47
C ASN A 471 -11.11 -1.67 -9.94
N ILE A 472 -12.00 -2.14 -9.06
CA ILE A 472 -13.04 -1.33 -8.45
C ILE A 472 -12.63 -1.01 -7.02
N GLU A 473 -12.68 0.28 -6.67
CA GLU A 473 -12.50 0.72 -5.30
C GLU A 473 -13.66 0.20 -4.44
N ARG A 474 -13.34 -0.67 -3.47
CA ARG A 474 -14.33 -1.26 -2.57
C ARG A 474 -14.41 -0.50 -1.27
N VAL A 475 -13.27 -0.07 -0.74
CA VAL A 475 -13.17 0.65 0.53
C VAL A 475 -12.19 1.80 0.38
N ARG A 476 -12.51 2.97 0.94
CA ARG A 476 -11.60 4.11 1.07
C ARG A 476 -11.57 4.60 2.51
N PHE A 477 -10.37 4.82 3.01
CA PHE A 477 -10.09 5.61 4.21
C PHE A 477 -9.61 6.98 3.75
N ASP A 478 -10.34 8.04 4.10
CA ASP A 478 -9.92 9.41 3.77
C ASP A 478 -8.93 9.98 4.81
N LYS A 479 -8.33 11.13 4.48
CA LYS A 479 -7.38 11.83 5.37
C LYS A 479 -7.98 12.30 6.71
N ASN A 480 -9.31 12.36 6.83
CA ASN A 480 -10.02 12.76 8.04
C ASN A 480 -10.42 11.55 8.91
N GLY A 481 -10.11 10.33 8.47
CA GLY A 481 -10.45 9.08 9.14
C GLY A 481 -11.89 8.63 8.90
N ASN A 482 -12.53 9.09 7.82
CA ASN A 482 -13.82 8.56 7.37
C ASN A 482 -13.63 7.32 6.50
N VAL A 483 -14.59 6.40 6.53
CA VAL A 483 -14.57 5.16 5.74
C VAL A 483 -15.70 5.16 4.72
N GLY A 484 -15.37 5.05 3.44
CA GLY A 484 -16.32 4.79 2.36
C GLY A 484 -16.29 3.33 1.96
N ILE A 485 -17.45 2.69 1.80
CA ILE A 485 -17.61 1.35 1.22
C ILE A 485 -18.46 1.48 -0.03
N GLY A 486 -17.88 1.22 -1.19
CA GLY A 486 -18.49 1.44 -2.49
C GLY A 486 -18.73 2.91 -2.86
N SER A 487 -18.34 3.86 -2.01
CA SER A 487 -18.50 5.30 -2.20
C SER A 487 -17.15 6.01 -2.19
N THR A 488 -17.00 7.02 -3.04
CA THR A 488 -15.95 8.04 -2.91
C THR A 488 -16.43 9.30 -2.16
N ASP A 489 -17.74 9.43 -1.94
CA ASP A 489 -18.32 10.47 -1.07
C ASP A 489 -18.24 10.00 0.38
N ASN A 490 -17.26 10.57 1.11
CA ASN A 490 -16.98 10.30 2.52
C ASN A 490 -17.39 11.47 3.43
N SER A 491 -18.54 12.08 3.15
CA SER A 491 -19.10 13.16 3.98
C SER A 491 -19.36 12.77 5.45
N HIS A 492 -19.31 11.48 5.78
CA HIS A 492 -19.57 10.93 7.12
C HIS A 492 -18.53 9.89 7.54
N ARG A 493 -18.41 9.64 8.85
CA ARG A 493 -17.46 8.67 9.45
C ARG A 493 -17.51 7.28 8.82
N LEU A 494 -18.69 6.81 8.41
CA LEU A 494 -18.89 5.61 7.61
C LEU A 494 -19.97 5.87 6.56
N THR A 495 -19.62 5.77 5.29
CA THR A 495 -20.57 5.88 4.16
C THR A 495 -20.59 4.57 3.39
N ILE A 496 -21.77 3.98 3.19
CA ILE A 496 -21.94 2.73 2.41
C ILE A 496 -22.85 3.04 1.22
N TYR A 497 -22.32 2.95 0.00
CA TYR A 497 -23.03 3.25 -1.24
C TYR A 497 -23.17 1.99 -2.11
N SER A 498 -24.32 1.83 -2.74
CA SER A 498 -24.55 0.89 -3.84
C SER A 498 -25.29 1.59 -4.96
N ALA A 499 -24.84 1.38 -6.20
CA ALA A 499 -25.37 2.07 -7.37
C ALA A 499 -26.67 1.46 -7.95
N ASN A 500 -27.15 0.29 -7.48
CA ASN A 500 -28.21 -0.47 -8.18
C ASN A 500 -29.19 -1.22 -7.25
N ASN A 501 -29.74 -0.57 -6.21
CA ASN A 501 -30.63 -1.21 -5.22
C ASN A 501 -30.05 -2.48 -4.56
N GLU A 502 -28.73 -2.64 -4.55
CA GLU A 502 -28.12 -3.78 -3.88
C GLU A 502 -28.19 -3.59 -2.37
N LYS A 503 -28.18 -4.71 -1.63
CA LYS A 503 -28.21 -4.68 -0.17
C LYS A 503 -26.90 -4.07 0.34
N THR A 504 -26.96 -2.88 0.94
CA THR A 504 -25.79 -2.10 1.36
C THR A 504 -25.17 -2.59 2.66
N LEU A 505 -25.92 -2.52 3.76
CA LEU A 505 -25.50 -3.02 5.08
C LEU A 505 -26.37 -4.22 5.47
N ARG A 506 -25.73 -5.38 5.65
CA ARG A 506 -26.38 -6.58 6.19
C ARG A 506 -25.82 -6.87 7.57
N LEU A 507 -26.68 -6.84 8.59
CA LEU A 507 -26.36 -7.35 9.92
C LEU A 507 -26.61 -8.87 9.94
N ILE A 508 -25.62 -9.67 10.32
CA ILE A 508 -25.73 -11.14 10.41
C ILE A 508 -25.41 -11.54 11.86
N GLY A 509 -26.39 -12.13 12.54
CA GLY A 509 -26.21 -12.78 13.85
C GLY A 509 -25.52 -14.14 13.72
N PRO A 510 -25.38 -14.93 14.80
CA PRO A 510 -24.64 -16.20 14.79
C PRO A 510 -25.23 -17.32 13.89
N ASN A 511 -26.33 -17.04 13.18
CA ASN A 511 -27.08 -17.99 12.35
C ASN A 511 -27.23 -17.43 10.92
N SER A 512 -27.40 -18.31 9.93
CA SER A 512 -27.46 -17.99 8.49
C SER A 512 -28.57 -17.01 8.06
N PHE A 513 -29.54 -16.74 8.93
CA PHE A 513 -30.71 -15.89 8.69
C PHE A 513 -30.66 -14.52 9.39
N GLY A 514 -29.59 -14.18 10.12
CA GLY A 514 -29.45 -12.84 10.70
C GLY A 514 -30.22 -12.58 12.01
N VAL A 515 -30.90 -13.60 12.56
CA VAL A 515 -31.59 -13.50 13.86
C VAL A 515 -30.62 -13.08 14.96
N GLY A 516 -30.95 -12.02 15.70
CA GLY A 516 -30.14 -11.50 16.81
C GLY A 516 -29.00 -10.57 16.40
N ALA A 517 -28.91 -10.17 15.13
CA ALA A 517 -27.96 -9.14 14.73
C ALA A 517 -28.37 -7.77 15.31
N GLN A 518 -27.39 -7.01 15.79
CA GLN A 518 -27.62 -5.71 16.45
C GLN A 518 -26.72 -4.64 15.80
N LEU A 519 -27.30 -3.47 15.51
CA LEU A 519 -26.54 -2.23 15.28
C LEU A 519 -26.66 -1.38 16.54
N ASN A 520 -25.55 -1.29 17.26
CA ASN A 520 -25.43 -0.67 18.57
C ASN A 520 -24.77 0.72 18.43
N PHE A 521 -25.33 1.74 19.09
CA PHE A 521 -24.83 3.13 19.11
C PHE A 521 -24.29 3.61 20.48
N GLY A 522 -24.05 2.74 21.47
CA GLY A 522 -23.75 3.12 22.86
C GLY A 522 -22.88 2.16 23.70
N ASN A 523 -22.87 2.37 25.02
CA ASN A 523 -22.01 1.70 26.02
C ASN A 523 -22.81 0.97 27.12
N ASN A 524 -23.84 0.20 26.74
CA ASN A 524 -24.76 -0.59 27.59
C ASN A 524 -26.18 0.00 27.88
N ASN A 525 -26.55 1.16 27.33
CA ASN A 525 -27.94 1.68 27.35
C ASN A 525 -28.39 2.02 25.92
N GLU A 526 -28.71 1.00 25.11
CA GLU A 526 -28.63 1.14 23.65
C GLU A 526 -29.98 1.11 22.95
N VAL A 527 -30.16 2.01 21.99
CA VAL A 527 -31.15 1.89 20.91
C VAL A 527 -30.52 0.99 19.85
N TYR A 528 -31.14 -0.15 19.55
CA TYR A 528 -30.74 -1.00 18.44
C TYR A 528 -31.91 -1.32 17.51
N LEU A 529 -31.58 -1.52 16.23
CA LEU A 529 -32.50 -2.02 15.21
C LEU A 529 -32.24 -3.52 15.06
N THR A 530 -33.29 -4.33 15.21
CA THR A 530 -33.23 -5.78 14.99
C THR A 530 -34.29 -6.22 13.98
N GLU A 531 -33.96 -7.22 13.17
CA GLU A 531 -34.89 -7.86 12.25
C GLU A 531 -35.39 -9.16 12.91
N ASN A 532 -36.71 -9.34 12.93
CA ASN A 532 -37.33 -10.59 13.37
C ASN A 532 -37.87 -11.37 12.16
N GLN A 533 -38.15 -12.66 12.35
CA GLN A 533 -38.47 -13.63 11.29
C GLN A 533 -39.63 -13.23 10.35
N ASP A 534 -40.43 -12.20 10.69
CA ASP A 534 -41.64 -11.81 9.99
C ASP A 534 -41.58 -10.42 9.32
N LYS A 535 -40.38 -9.94 8.93
CA LYS A 535 -40.16 -8.66 8.19
C LYS A 535 -40.59 -7.39 8.94
N LYS A 536 -40.67 -7.42 10.28
CA LYS A 536 -40.97 -6.22 11.08
C LYS A 536 -39.67 -5.57 11.53
N LEU A 537 -39.52 -4.27 11.26
CA LEU A 537 -38.48 -3.46 11.88
C LEU A 537 -38.87 -3.26 13.35
N LEU A 538 -38.12 -3.89 14.26
CA LEU A 538 -38.30 -3.70 15.70
C LEU A 538 -37.23 -2.72 16.20
N ILE A 539 -37.67 -1.57 16.70
CA ILE A 539 -36.83 -0.61 17.42
C ILE A 539 -36.99 -0.92 18.90
N HIS A 540 -35.91 -1.35 19.57
CA HIS A 540 -35.93 -1.61 21.02
C HIS A 540 -35.30 -0.45 21.77
N ALA A 541 -36.00 0.07 22.78
CA ALA A 541 -35.48 1.04 23.72
C ALA A 541 -36.07 0.74 25.11
N ASP A 542 -35.22 0.68 26.12
CA ASP A 542 -35.63 0.29 27.49
C ASP A 542 -36.57 1.30 28.16
N ASN A 543 -36.55 2.56 27.73
CA ASN A 543 -37.31 3.63 28.38
C ASN A 543 -38.20 4.41 27.39
N GLN A 544 -37.61 4.94 26.30
CA GLN A 544 -38.33 5.77 25.33
C GLN A 544 -37.71 5.66 23.94
N ILE A 545 -38.56 5.59 22.92
CA ILE A 545 -38.17 5.88 21.53
C ILE A 545 -38.62 7.32 21.23
N THR A 546 -37.66 8.23 21.14
CA THR A 546 -37.92 9.62 20.74
C THR A 546 -37.64 9.75 19.24
N LEU A 547 -38.70 9.92 18.45
CA LEU A 547 -38.58 10.30 17.05
C LEU A 547 -38.52 11.84 16.97
N ASP A 548 -37.32 12.40 17.01
CA ASP A 548 -37.09 13.85 16.89
C ASP A 548 -37.11 14.28 15.42
N SER A 549 -38.30 14.20 14.83
CA SER A 549 -38.57 14.68 13.48
C SER A 549 -39.66 15.76 13.53
N PRO A 550 -39.59 16.80 12.70
CA PRO A 550 -40.69 17.75 12.57
C PRO A 550 -41.99 17.08 12.12
N SER A 551 -41.95 15.90 11.48
CA SER A 551 -43.12 15.10 11.08
C SER A 551 -42.80 13.61 10.91
N VAL A 552 -43.68 12.74 11.41
CA VAL A 552 -43.58 11.27 11.32
C VAL A 552 -44.72 10.75 10.44
N GLY A 553 -44.37 10.12 9.31
CA GLY A 553 -45.32 9.47 8.40
C GLY A 553 -45.42 7.96 8.66
N ILE A 554 -46.63 7.41 8.78
CA ILE A 554 -46.86 5.95 8.81
C ILE A 554 -47.72 5.59 7.61
N GLY A 555 -47.16 4.87 6.64
CA GLY A 555 -47.85 4.56 5.37
C GLY A 555 -47.99 5.75 4.40
N ILE A 556 -47.34 6.88 4.69
CA ILE A 556 -47.28 8.07 3.81
C ILE A 556 -45.86 8.61 3.70
N THR A 557 -45.49 9.08 2.51
CA THR A 557 -44.15 9.61 2.20
C THR A 557 -44.02 11.13 2.38
N ASN A 558 -45.13 11.86 2.52
CA ASN A 558 -45.14 13.32 2.74
C ASN A 558 -46.11 13.70 3.89
N PRO A 559 -45.71 13.48 5.16
CA PRO A 559 -46.55 13.80 6.30
C PRO A 559 -46.81 15.31 6.38
N GLN A 560 -48.08 15.73 6.53
CA GLN A 560 -48.49 17.15 6.62
C GLN A 560 -48.67 17.61 8.07
N ALA A 561 -48.34 16.74 9.03
CA ALA A 561 -48.47 16.97 10.45
C ALA A 561 -47.37 16.22 11.20
N LYS A 562 -47.13 16.61 12.47
CA LYS A 562 -46.12 15.99 13.34
C LYS A 562 -46.23 14.46 13.40
N LEU A 563 -47.45 13.92 13.30
CA LEU A 563 -47.71 12.51 13.04
C LEU A 563 -48.83 12.41 11.99
N HIS A 564 -48.58 11.74 10.85
CA HIS A 564 -49.53 11.54 9.76
C HIS A 564 -49.56 10.05 9.35
N VAL A 565 -50.69 9.38 9.57
CA VAL A 565 -50.90 7.98 9.19
C VAL A 565 -51.79 7.93 7.94
N ASN A 566 -51.41 7.18 6.90
CA ASN A 566 -52.18 7.01 5.66
C ASN A 566 -52.25 5.52 5.29
N GLY A 567 -53.40 5.08 4.77
CA GLY A 567 -53.55 3.72 4.21
C GLY A 567 -53.82 2.60 5.23
N GLY A 568 -54.36 2.91 6.41
CA GLY A 568 -54.83 1.93 7.39
C GLY A 568 -55.40 2.61 8.63
N ASP A 569 -55.90 1.80 9.57
CA ASP A 569 -56.35 2.29 10.88
C ASP A 569 -55.15 2.62 11.76
N ALA A 570 -55.12 3.84 12.33
CA ALA A 570 -54.24 4.15 13.45
C ALA A 570 -54.86 3.60 14.74
N VAL A 571 -54.70 2.29 14.99
CA VAL A 571 -55.21 1.65 16.20
C VAL A 571 -54.29 1.97 17.38
N ILE A 572 -54.66 2.99 18.16
CA ILE A 572 -54.05 3.24 19.47
C ILE A 572 -54.83 2.42 20.48
N SER A 573 -54.29 1.25 20.85
CA SER A 573 -54.86 0.37 21.88
C SER A 573 -54.66 0.99 23.26
N GLY A 574 -55.47 1.98 23.59
CA GLY A 574 -55.37 2.77 24.81
C GLY A 574 -56.04 4.14 24.63
N LYS A 575 -55.99 4.97 25.66
CA LYS A 575 -56.55 6.32 25.61
C LYS A 575 -55.65 7.24 24.78
N VAL A 576 -56.22 8.03 23.87
CA VAL A 576 -55.48 9.01 23.07
C VAL A 576 -55.46 10.35 23.81
N ALA A 577 -54.28 10.73 24.32
CA ALA A 577 -54.07 12.02 24.96
C ALA A 577 -53.61 13.06 23.94
N ILE A 578 -54.39 14.12 23.73
CA ILE A 578 -53.94 15.32 23.01
C ILE A 578 -53.66 16.40 24.05
N ARG A 579 -52.36 16.72 24.26
CA ARG A 579 -51.86 17.72 25.23
C ARG A 579 -52.10 17.42 26.73
N THR A 580 -52.32 16.15 27.11
CA THR A 580 -52.41 15.71 28.51
C THR A 580 -51.49 14.52 28.79
N THR A 581 -51.16 14.26 30.06
CA THR A 581 -50.24 13.20 30.48
C THR A 581 -50.92 12.00 31.16
N ASN A 582 -52.25 12.01 31.41
CA ASN A 582 -52.95 10.90 32.10
C ASN A 582 -54.47 10.78 31.78
N PRO A 583 -54.88 10.55 30.52
CA PRO A 583 -56.29 10.60 30.12
C PRO A 583 -57.18 9.62 30.92
N GLN A 584 -58.43 10.00 31.28
CA GLN A 584 -59.42 9.10 31.91
C GLN A 584 -60.58 8.69 30.96
N ILE A 585 -60.57 9.18 29.72
CA ILE A 585 -61.64 9.09 28.70
C ILE A 585 -61.03 8.69 27.35
N ASP A 586 -61.81 8.09 26.44
CA ASP A 586 -61.34 7.51 25.16
C ASP A 586 -60.72 8.55 24.22
N LEU A 587 -61.29 9.75 24.16
CA LEU A 587 -60.65 10.96 23.61
C LEU A 587 -60.74 12.09 24.64
N ALA A 588 -59.68 12.25 25.45
CA ALA A 588 -59.57 13.36 26.39
C ALA A 588 -58.92 14.58 25.68
N ILE A 589 -59.54 15.75 25.79
CA ILE A 589 -59.09 16.98 25.12
C ILE A 589 -58.72 18.00 26.20
N GLY A 590 -57.42 18.28 26.36
CA GLY A 590 -56.94 19.37 27.22
C GLY A 590 -56.73 19.02 28.71
N ASP A 591 -57.47 18.06 29.26
CA ASP A 591 -57.32 17.55 30.64
C ASP A 591 -57.76 16.06 30.74
N ASN A 592 -58.08 15.58 31.95
CA ASN A 592 -58.44 14.19 32.20
C ASN A 592 -59.95 13.95 32.38
N ASP A 593 -60.76 14.99 32.47
CA ASP A 593 -62.19 14.92 32.81
C ASP A 593 -63.10 15.56 31.75
N THR A 594 -62.50 16.08 30.67
CA THR A 594 -63.14 16.70 29.51
C THR A 594 -62.83 15.94 28.21
N GLY A 595 -63.87 15.58 27.45
CA GLY A 595 -63.67 14.83 26.21
C GLY A 595 -64.92 14.16 25.62
N LEU A 596 -64.70 13.28 24.64
CA LEU A 596 -65.74 12.42 24.06
C LEU A 596 -65.64 11.01 24.67
N LYS A 597 -66.79 10.45 25.06
CA LYS A 597 -66.90 9.11 25.64
C LYS A 597 -68.00 8.32 24.96
N GLN A 598 -67.70 7.11 24.53
CA GLN A 598 -68.74 6.17 24.09
C GLN A 598 -69.42 5.54 25.32
N GLN A 599 -70.75 5.66 25.41
CA GLN A 599 -71.54 5.22 26.56
C GLN A 599 -72.37 3.96 26.22
N GLY A 600 -71.69 2.94 25.68
CA GLY A 600 -72.29 1.74 25.11
C GLY A 600 -72.48 1.83 23.59
N ASP A 601 -73.02 0.77 22.99
CA ASP A 601 -73.22 0.70 21.54
C ASP A 601 -74.19 1.77 21.02
N GLY A 602 -73.75 2.50 20.00
CA GLY A 602 -74.50 3.58 19.37
C GLY A 602 -74.73 4.84 20.22
N VAL A 603 -74.07 4.99 21.38
CA VAL A 603 -74.22 6.17 22.25
C VAL A 603 -72.92 6.96 22.34
N LEU A 604 -72.95 8.23 21.92
CA LEU A 604 -71.83 9.16 22.03
C LEU A 604 -72.16 10.25 23.04
N ALA A 605 -71.25 10.56 23.97
CA ALA A 605 -71.45 11.58 24.97
C ALA A 605 -70.24 12.53 25.09
N ILE A 606 -70.53 13.79 25.41
CA ILE A 606 -69.56 14.84 25.70
C ILE A 606 -69.49 15.04 27.21
N TYR A 607 -68.28 14.97 27.77
CA TYR A 607 -67.99 15.11 29.19
C TYR A 607 -67.19 16.37 29.47
N THR A 608 -67.42 16.96 30.64
CA THR A 608 -66.57 17.98 31.28
C THR A 608 -66.63 17.74 32.78
N ASP A 609 -65.53 17.80 33.52
CA ASP A 609 -65.51 17.59 34.99
C ASP A 609 -66.21 16.27 35.38
N ASN A 610 -66.02 15.21 34.59
CA ASN A 610 -66.64 13.89 34.78
C ASN A 610 -68.18 13.85 34.72
N ILE A 611 -68.82 14.94 34.28
CA ILE A 611 -70.27 15.04 34.14
C ILE A 611 -70.64 14.97 32.65
N GLU A 612 -71.61 14.11 32.33
CA GLU A 612 -72.19 14.01 31.00
C GLU A 612 -73.00 15.29 30.69
N ARG A 613 -72.53 16.10 29.73
CA ARG A 613 -73.20 17.36 29.36
C ARG A 613 -74.15 17.17 28.20
N VAL A 614 -73.71 16.44 27.17
CA VAL A 614 -74.46 16.20 25.94
C VAL A 614 -74.37 14.71 25.61
N ARG A 615 -75.49 14.12 25.20
CA ARG A 615 -75.58 12.73 24.71
C ARG A 615 -76.28 12.68 23.38
N PHE A 616 -75.75 11.89 22.46
CA PHE A 616 -76.43 11.36 21.30
C PHE A 616 -76.78 9.90 21.60
N ASP A 617 -78.07 9.59 21.73
CA ASP A 617 -78.52 8.21 21.98
C ASP A 617 -78.53 7.38 20.68
N LYS A 618 -78.67 6.06 20.84
CA LYS A 618 -78.73 5.10 19.73
C LYS A 618 -79.93 5.31 18.76
N ASN A 619 -80.92 6.11 19.15
CA ASN A 619 -82.09 6.43 18.33
C ASN A 619 -81.92 7.79 17.60
N GLY A 620 -80.75 8.42 17.73
CA GLY A 620 -80.44 9.73 17.17
C GLY A 620 -81.15 10.87 17.88
N ASN A 621 -81.43 10.74 19.17
CA ASN A 621 -81.91 11.82 20.02
C ASN A 621 -80.73 12.50 20.74
N VAL A 622 -80.81 13.83 20.88
CA VAL A 622 -79.83 14.65 21.60
C VAL A 622 -80.38 15.00 22.97
N GLY A 623 -79.68 14.60 24.03
CA GLY A 623 -79.92 15.03 25.40
C GLY A 623 -78.89 16.07 25.82
N ILE A 624 -79.33 17.21 26.36
CA ILE A 624 -78.48 18.19 27.04
C ILE A 624 -78.91 18.22 28.51
N GLY A 625 -78.01 17.89 29.42
CA GLY A 625 -78.32 17.75 30.86
C GLY A 625 -79.14 16.51 31.23
N THR A 626 -79.46 15.61 30.27
CA THR A 626 -80.23 14.39 30.51
C THR A 626 -79.65 13.18 29.77
N SER A 627 -79.55 12.05 30.47
CA SER A 627 -79.03 10.79 29.91
C SER A 627 -80.10 9.93 29.21
N LYS A 628 -81.38 10.36 29.25
CA LYS A 628 -82.52 9.61 28.69
C LYS A 628 -83.44 10.52 27.86
N PRO A 629 -82.96 11.11 26.75
CA PRO A 629 -83.77 11.96 25.90
C PRO A 629 -84.97 11.18 25.31
N LYS A 630 -86.18 11.71 25.47
CA LYS A 630 -87.43 11.07 24.97
C LYS A 630 -87.85 11.58 23.59
N ARG A 631 -87.17 12.60 23.07
CA ARG A 631 -87.45 13.31 21.81
C ARG A 631 -86.12 13.70 21.15
N LYS A 632 -86.18 14.11 19.87
CA LYS A 632 -85.00 14.42 19.05
C LYS A 632 -84.04 15.42 19.68
N LEU A 633 -84.55 16.40 20.43
CA LEU A 633 -83.77 17.25 21.32
C LEU A 633 -84.52 17.33 22.65
N GLN A 634 -83.85 17.01 23.75
CA GLN A 634 -84.34 17.25 25.09
C GLN A 634 -83.26 17.99 25.89
N VAL A 635 -83.60 19.18 26.36
CA VAL A 635 -82.78 19.96 27.30
C VAL A 635 -83.43 19.81 28.68
N ASP A 636 -82.67 19.34 29.66
CA ASP A 636 -83.09 19.28 31.06
C ASP A 636 -82.43 20.45 31.81
N GLY A 637 -83.04 21.62 31.64
CA GLY A 637 -82.51 22.92 32.05
C GLY A 637 -83.03 24.05 31.15
N ASP A 638 -82.49 25.24 31.37
CA ASP A 638 -82.88 26.44 30.63
C ASP A 638 -82.19 26.50 29.26
N LEU A 639 -82.91 27.01 28.25
CA LEU A 639 -82.38 27.23 26.91
C LEU A 639 -82.23 28.74 26.66
N ILE A 640 -80.98 29.17 26.47
CA ILE A 640 -80.64 30.56 26.18
C ILE A 640 -80.51 30.75 24.67
N LEU A 641 -81.30 31.65 24.09
CA LEU A 641 -81.27 31.98 22.66
C LEU A 641 -80.80 33.43 22.46
N GLY A 642 -79.55 33.60 22.00
CA GLY A 642 -78.99 34.91 21.66
C GLY A 642 -78.52 35.76 22.85
N LYS A 643 -77.88 36.89 22.52
CA LYS A 643 -77.48 37.98 23.43
C LYS A 643 -77.69 39.30 22.70
N ASP A 644 -78.16 40.33 23.38
CA ASP A 644 -78.13 41.71 22.85
C ASP A 644 -76.81 42.42 23.18
N GLU A 645 -76.66 43.68 22.75
CA GLU A 645 -75.46 44.52 22.95
C GLU A 645 -75.15 44.82 24.43
N ILE A 646 -76.09 44.53 25.35
CA ILE A 646 -76.00 44.80 26.79
C ILE A 646 -76.00 43.48 27.59
N ASN A 647 -75.69 42.34 26.95
CA ASN A 647 -75.67 41.00 27.57
C ASN A 647 -77.02 40.51 28.11
N LYS A 648 -78.17 41.10 27.76
CA LYS A 648 -79.45 40.51 28.14
C LYS A 648 -79.66 39.24 27.34
N LYS A 649 -79.76 38.13 28.05
CA LYS A 649 -80.04 36.81 27.49
C LYS A 649 -81.55 36.65 27.37
N PHE A 650 -82.01 36.10 26.25
CA PHE A 650 -83.40 35.68 26.09
C PHE A 650 -83.47 34.20 26.43
N ILE A 651 -84.24 33.85 27.46
CA ILE A 651 -84.20 32.50 28.04
C ILE A 651 -85.57 31.87 28.04
N PHE A 652 -85.62 30.63 27.56
CA PHE A 652 -86.73 29.71 27.75
C PHE A 652 -86.46 28.89 29.01
N HIS A 653 -87.13 29.25 30.10
CA HIS A 653 -87.11 28.48 31.33
C HIS A 653 -88.06 27.28 31.19
N CYS A 654 -87.47 26.09 31.07
CA CYS A 654 -88.22 24.83 30.96
C CYS A 654 -88.44 24.23 32.35
N ARG A 655 -89.13 24.97 33.24
CA ARG A 655 -89.27 24.63 34.65
C ARG A 655 -90.43 23.64 34.89
N ARG A 656 -90.29 22.72 35.86
CA ARG A 656 -91.34 21.76 36.27
C ARG A 656 -92.02 22.10 37.59
N GLU A 657 -91.75 23.28 38.14
CA GLU A 657 -92.25 23.71 39.46
C GLU A 657 -93.53 24.54 39.31
N ASN A 658 -94.48 24.34 40.23
CA ASN A 658 -95.71 25.15 40.39
C ASN A 658 -96.65 25.23 39.17
N GLY A 659 -96.60 24.24 38.25
CA GLY A 659 -97.52 24.16 37.12
C GLY A 659 -97.23 25.13 35.97
N VAL A 660 -96.13 25.89 36.06
CA VAL A 660 -95.57 26.64 34.94
C VAL A 660 -95.01 25.65 33.92
N PHE A 661 -95.40 25.80 32.67
CA PHE A 661 -94.99 24.91 31.57
C PHE A 661 -93.82 25.51 30.79
N LEU A 662 -93.85 26.82 30.57
CA LEU A 662 -92.79 27.57 29.93
C LEU A 662 -92.81 28.99 30.48
N GLN A 663 -91.63 29.53 30.77
CA GLN A 663 -91.50 30.95 31.05
C GLN A 663 -90.41 31.54 30.16
N ILE A 664 -90.69 32.73 29.66
CA ILE A 664 -89.81 33.48 28.77
C ILE A 664 -89.49 34.79 29.46
N THR A 665 -88.27 34.94 29.95
CA THR A 665 -87.80 36.13 30.68
C THR A 665 -86.46 36.60 30.13
N HIS A 666 -86.08 37.80 30.54
CA HIS A 666 -84.73 38.33 30.38
C HIS A 666 -84.08 38.47 31.77
N ASP A 667 -82.74 38.51 31.78
CA ASP A 667 -81.95 38.71 33.00
C ASP A 667 -82.25 40.09 33.61
N LYS A 668 -82.27 40.18 34.94
CA LYS A 668 -82.32 41.48 35.63
C LYS A 668 -81.12 42.34 35.22
N SER A 669 -81.32 43.66 35.15
CA SER A 669 -80.24 44.61 34.91
C SER A 669 -79.15 44.44 35.98
N GLY A 670 -77.96 43.99 35.57
CA GLY A 670 -76.84 43.71 36.49
C GLY A 670 -76.05 42.44 36.16
N GLY A 671 -76.64 41.50 35.38
CA GLY A 671 -75.91 40.34 34.85
C GLY A 671 -75.72 39.15 35.79
N ASP A 672 -76.36 39.15 36.97
CA ASP A 672 -76.09 38.19 38.06
C ASP A 672 -76.90 36.86 37.96
N ASP A 673 -77.27 36.38 36.77
CA ASP A 673 -78.12 35.19 36.58
C ASP A 673 -79.39 35.18 37.48
N THR A 674 -79.87 36.38 37.84
CA THR A 674 -81.11 36.60 38.59
C THR A 674 -82.20 37.06 37.63
N TRP A 675 -83.31 36.34 37.64
CA TRP A 675 -84.34 36.46 36.61
C TRP A 675 -85.45 37.43 37.01
N ASP A 676 -85.93 38.22 36.07
CA ASP A 676 -87.05 39.13 36.30
C ASP A 676 -88.40 38.43 36.05
N TRP A 677 -88.74 37.55 36.98
CA TRP A 677 -89.90 36.66 36.88
C TRP A 677 -91.21 37.39 36.60
N ASP A 678 -91.34 38.61 37.10
CA ASP A 678 -92.54 39.44 37.00
C ASP A 678 -92.49 40.44 35.83
N GLN A 679 -91.58 40.25 34.87
CA GLN A 679 -91.48 41.07 33.65
C GLN A 679 -91.55 40.23 32.36
N GLY A 680 -91.59 38.89 32.46
CA GLY A 680 -91.63 37.99 31.32
C GLY A 680 -93.00 37.48 30.91
N ILE A 681 -93.01 36.53 29.98
CA ILE A 681 -94.18 35.77 29.57
C ILE A 681 -94.20 34.44 30.31
N THR A 682 -95.26 34.18 31.06
CA THR A 682 -95.48 32.93 31.80
C THR A 682 -96.60 32.14 31.17
N LEU A 683 -96.33 30.91 30.75
CA LEU A 683 -97.34 29.96 30.27
C LEU A 683 -97.54 28.88 31.32
N ILE A 684 -98.72 28.81 31.91
CA ILE A 684 -99.10 27.73 32.84
C ILE A 684 -99.77 26.58 32.09
N ARG A 685 -99.64 25.35 32.59
CA ARG A 685 -100.17 24.13 31.95
C ARG A 685 -101.69 24.14 31.69
N GLY A 686 -102.43 25.02 32.37
CA GLY A 686 -103.87 25.29 32.15
C GLY A 686 -104.20 26.21 30.97
N GLY A 687 -103.19 26.68 30.22
CA GLY A 687 -103.34 27.50 29.02
C GLY A 687 -103.59 28.98 29.28
N ASN A 688 -103.27 29.48 30.48
CA ASN A 688 -103.26 30.92 30.74
C ASN A 688 -101.87 31.49 30.45
N VAL A 689 -101.83 32.71 29.94
CA VAL A 689 -100.62 33.47 29.64
C VAL A 689 -100.56 34.69 30.55
N GLY A 690 -99.51 34.76 31.38
CA GLY A 690 -99.14 35.96 32.12
C GLY A 690 -98.11 36.75 31.34
N ILE A 691 -98.24 38.08 31.29
CA ILE A 691 -97.18 39.00 30.85
C ILE A 691 -96.94 39.95 32.01
N GLY A 692 -95.74 39.94 32.57
CA GLY A 692 -95.42 40.69 33.79
C GLY A 692 -95.98 40.07 35.08
N THR A 693 -96.34 38.78 35.05
CA THR A 693 -96.83 38.04 36.22
C THR A 693 -96.60 36.54 36.08
N THR A 694 -96.31 35.89 37.20
CA THR A 694 -96.12 34.43 37.30
C THR A 694 -97.41 33.67 37.64
N ALA A 695 -98.47 34.37 38.06
CA ALA A 695 -99.74 33.78 38.50
C ALA A 695 -100.93 34.38 37.71
N PRO A 696 -101.07 34.06 36.40
CA PRO A 696 -102.14 34.62 35.59
C PRO A 696 -103.53 34.16 36.06
N GLN A 697 -104.36 35.12 36.49
CA GLN A 697 -105.72 34.89 36.98
C GLN A 697 -106.77 34.83 35.85
N ALA A 698 -106.38 35.16 34.63
CA ALA A 698 -107.20 35.11 33.42
C ALA A 698 -106.43 34.49 32.25
N LYS A 699 -107.12 34.22 31.13
CA LYS A 699 -106.49 33.62 29.92
C LYS A 699 -105.30 34.42 29.39
N LEU A 700 -105.41 35.75 29.39
CA LEU A 700 -104.30 36.67 29.20
C LEU A 700 -104.32 37.67 30.37
N HIS A 701 -103.33 37.60 31.25
CA HIS A 701 -103.16 38.53 32.37
C HIS A 701 -101.89 39.35 32.11
N VAL A 702 -102.04 40.63 31.78
CA VAL A 702 -100.90 41.54 31.60
C VAL A 702 -100.85 42.52 32.77
N VAL A 703 -99.73 42.56 33.48
CA VAL A 703 -99.45 43.59 34.48
C VAL A 703 -98.77 44.75 33.76
N GLY A 704 -99.50 45.85 33.58
CA GLY A 704 -99.03 47.05 32.88
C GLY A 704 -99.93 47.47 31.72
N ALA A 705 -99.46 48.45 30.94
CA ALA A 705 -100.19 48.95 29.79
C ALA A 705 -100.13 47.95 28.63
N ILE A 706 -101.28 47.69 28.01
CA ILE A 706 -101.37 46.91 26.78
C ILE A 706 -101.48 47.90 25.61
N ARG A 707 -100.49 47.93 24.73
CA ARG A 707 -100.57 48.61 23.44
C ARG A 707 -101.05 47.64 22.38
N VAL A 708 -102.05 48.02 21.60
CA VAL A 708 -102.57 47.26 20.47
C VAL A 708 -102.51 48.16 19.24
N ASP A 709 -101.67 47.83 18.26
CA ASP A 709 -101.45 48.70 17.09
C ASP A 709 -102.69 48.84 16.19
N SER A 710 -103.53 47.80 16.15
CA SER A 710 -104.90 47.91 15.65
C SER A 710 -105.77 46.94 16.42
N VAL A 711 -106.84 47.44 17.04
CA VAL A 711 -107.94 46.57 17.46
C VAL A 711 -108.72 46.32 16.18
N PRO A 712 -108.78 45.08 15.64
CA PRO A 712 -109.50 44.82 14.40
C PRO A 712 -110.95 45.26 14.57
N VAL A 713 -111.27 46.36 13.89
CA VAL A 713 -112.59 46.98 13.91
C VAL A 713 -113.49 46.02 13.15
N TRP A 714 -114.49 45.45 13.82
CA TRP A 714 -115.58 44.86 13.09
C TRP A 714 -116.34 46.02 12.41
N ASN A 715 -115.99 46.30 11.14
CA ASN A 715 -116.58 47.30 10.22
C ASN A 715 -116.46 48.80 10.57
N GLY A 716 -115.31 49.45 10.30
CA GLY A 716 -115.25 50.92 10.14
C GLY A 716 -113.85 51.57 10.23
N SER A 717 -113.64 52.68 9.51
CA SER A 717 -112.35 53.38 9.30
C SER A 717 -111.67 53.95 10.57
N SER A 718 -110.36 54.18 10.47
CA SER A 718 -109.33 54.10 11.52
C SER A 718 -108.87 55.42 12.16
N GLU A 719 -109.76 56.33 12.56
CA GLU A 719 -109.38 57.57 13.28
C GLU A 719 -110.39 57.91 14.37
N TYR A 720 -110.23 57.30 15.56
CA TYR A 720 -111.06 57.64 16.71
C TYR A 720 -110.26 57.69 18.00
N ASP A 721 -110.48 58.75 18.79
CA ASP A 721 -109.97 58.90 20.15
C ASP A 721 -110.50 57.73 20.99
N VAL A 722 -109.57 56.92 21.47
CA VAL A 722 -109.85 55.86 22.45
C VAL A 722 -110.03 56.54 23.81
N THR A 723 -111.23 56.44 24.39
CA THR A 723 -111.59 56.99 25.71
C THR A 723 -111.85 55.86 26.72
N TRP A 724 -111.68 56.15 28.00
CA TRP A 724 -112.14 55.28 29.09
C TRP A 724 -113.65 55.48 29.26
N ALA A 725 -114.46 54.54 28.77
CA ALA A 725 -115.90 54.60 28.97
C ALA A 725 -116.32 53.76 30.18
N ALA A 726 -116.89 54.42 31.20
CA ALA A 726 -117.57 53.75 32.29
C ALA A 726 -118.95 53.26 31.83
N TYR A 727 -119.03 52.02 31.35
CA TYR A 727 -120.32 51.39 31.01
C TYR A 727 -120.90 50.69 32.25
N ARG A 728 -122.13 51.03 32.66
CA ARG A 728 -122.86 50.28 33.70
C ARG A 728 -123.55 49.09 33.06
N ARG A 729 -123.12 47.87 33.40
CA ARG A 729 -123.89 46.66 33.08
C ARG A 729 -125.15 46.64 33.96
N SER A 730 -126.31 46.35 33.40
CA SER A 730 -127.61 46.43 34.10
C SER A 730 -127.83 45.40 35.22
N GLU A 731 -126.92 44.44 35.41
CA GLU A 731 -127.10 43.30 36.31
C GLU A 731 -126.15 43.25 37.52
N ASP A 732 -125.19 44.18 37.62
CA ASP A 732 -124.39 44.37 38.84
C ASP A 732 -124.07 45.87 39.04
N PRO A 733 -124.72 46.56 40.00
CA PRO A 733 -124.47 47.98 40.23
C PRO A 733 -123.08 48.29 40.79
N ASN A 734 -122.28 47.28 41.17
CA ASN A 734 -120.93 47.44 41.75
C ASN A 734 -119.77 46.99 40.82
N ALA A 735 -120.05 46.43 39.64
CA ALA A 735 -119.01 46.06 38.67
C ALA A 735 -118.64 47.25 37.77
N HIS A 736 -117.66 48.06 38.19
CA HIS A 736 -117.02 49.04 37.32
C HIS A 736 -115.83 48.38 36.58
N LEU A 737 -116.10 47.79 35.41
CA LEU A 737 -115.06 47.33 34.49
C LEU A 737 -114.70 48.45 33.51
N ASN A 738 -113.42 48.79 33.44
CA ASN A 738 -112.90 49.77 32.49
C ASN A 738 -112.67 49.12 31.13
N TYR A 739 -113.30 49.65 30.08
CA TYR A 739 -113.14 49.20 28.70
C TYR A 739 -112.42 50.25 27.85
N ILE A 740 -111.71 49.77 26.82
CA ILE A 740 -111.21 50.59 25.69
C ILE A 740 -112.40 50.84 24.74
N ALA A 741 -112.85 52.10 24.60
CA ALA A 741 -114.00 52.51 23.77
C ALA A 741 -113.71 53.80 22.97
N ARG A 742 -114.59 54.23 22.03
CA ARG A 742 -114.32 55.32 21.04
C ARG A 742 -115.24 56.54 21.21
N GLU A 743 -114.73 57.77 21.02
CA GLU A 743 -115.51 59.04 20.93
C GLU A 743 -115.66 59.55 19.49
N GLY A 744 -116.90 59.76 19.01
CA GLY A 744 -117.19 60.24 17.63
C GLY A 744 -117.72 61.68 17.59
N SER A 745 -117.29 62.49 16.61
CA SER A 745 -117.61 63.93 16.51
C SER A 745 -118.48 64.32 15.29
N SER A 746 -118.90 63.35 14.47
CA SER A 746 -119.74 63.57 13.28
C SER A 746 -121.08 64.23 13.62
N GLU A 747 -121.60 65.10 12.74
CA GLU A 747 -122.94 65.69 12.88
C GLU A 747 -124.03 64.63 13.07
N ARG A 748 -123.89 63.43 12.48
CA ARG A 748 -124.83 62.30 12.67
C ARG A 748 -125.02 61.89 14.14
N TYR A 749 -124.07 62.22 14.99
CA TYR A 749 -124.07 61.93 16.42
C TYR A 749 -124.39 63.17 17.27
N LYS A 750 -124.76 64.31 16.67
CA LYS A 750 -124.96 65.62 17.33
C LYS A 750 -126.28 66.28 16.89
N GLN A 751 -126.84 67.15 17.74
CA GLN A 751 -128.06 67.94 17.49
C GLN A 751 -127.94 69.32 18.18
N ASN A 752 -128.75 70.31 17.77
CA ASN A 752 -128.77 71.68 18.33
C ASN A 752 -127.43 72.44 18.24
N ILE A 753 -126.83 72.50 17.05
CA ILE A 753 -125.53 73.14 16.80
C ILE A 753 -125.71 74.66 16.64
N MET A 754 -125.10 75.46 17.51
CA MET A 754 -125.19 76.93 17.54
C MET A 754 -123.82 77.55 17.83
N PRO A 755 -123.58 78.83 17.45
CA PRO A 755 -122.36 79.55 17.85
C PRO A 755 -122.22 79.54 19.37
N LEU A 756 -121.00 79.32 19.86
CA LEU A 756 -120.72 79.44 21.28
C LEU A 756 -120.67 80.93 21.63
N GLU A 757 -121.60 81.38 22.47
CA GLU A 757 -121.58 82.73 23.05
C GLU A 757 -120.98 82.65 24.44
N ASP A 758 -119.75 83.14 24.58
CA ASP A 758 -119.07 83.29 25.86
C ASP A 758 -118.14 84.50 25.81
N ASP A 759 -117.73 84.99 26.98
CA ASP A 759 -116.71 86.03 27.07
C ASP A 759 -115.32 85.39 26.97
N PHE A 760 -114.91 85.12 25.74
CA PHE A 760 -113.65 84.44 25.43
C PHE A 760 -112.43 85.17 25.99
N GLN A 761 -112.50 86.50 26.15
CA GLN A 761 -111.38 87.30 26.67
C GLN A 761 -111.08 86.98 28.13
N LYS A 762 -112.05 86.47 28.91
CA LYS A 762 -111.80 86.08 30.31
C LYS A 762 -110.75 84.99 30.46
N ILE A 763 -110.53 84.18 29.43
CA ILE A 763 -109.46 83.18 29.45
C ILE A 763 -108.08 83.84 29.54
N LEU A 764 -107.93 85.08 29.07
CA LEU A 764 -106.68 85.85 29.19
C LEU A 764 -106.42 86.32 30.63
N SER A 765 -107.46 86.37 31.47
CA SER A 765 -107.34 86.68 32.88
C SER A 765 -106.98 85.45 33.72
N LEU A 766 -107.00 84.24 33.12
CA LEU A 766 -106.54 83.05 33.81
C LEU A 766 -105.02 83.11 33.94
N GLU A 767 -104.55 82.82 35.14
CA GLU A 767 -103.15 82.63 35.39
C GLU A 767 -102.85 81.14 35.41
N PRO A 768 -101.93 80.64 34.58
CA PRO A 768 -101.48 79.28 34.71
C PRO A 768 -100.86 79.10 36.09
N LYS A 769 -101.30 78.08 36.80
CA LYS A 769 -100.79 77.69 38.11
C LYS A 769 -99.81 76.56 37.94
N ALA A 770 -98.68 76.72 38.59
CA ALA A 770 -97.83 75.59 38.92
C ALA A 770 -98.38 74.96 40.21
N TYR A 771 -98.54 73.65 40.24
CA TYR A 771 -99.00 72.93 41.43
C TYR A 771 -98.38 71.53 41.48
N GLN A 772 -98.23 71.01 42.69
CA GLN A 772 -97.93 69.61 42.94
C GLN A 772 -99.20 68.88 43.36
N MET A 773 -99.29 67.60 43.04
CA MET A 773 -100.43 66.78 43.43
C MET A 773 -100.39 66.51 44.94
N LYS A 774 -101.56 66.42 45.57
CA LYS A 774 -101.65 65.94 46.97
C LYS A 774 -101.46 64.43 47.01
N GLU A 775 -101.07 63.95 48.18
CA GLU A 775 -100.90 62.51 48.44
C GLU A 775 -102.10 61.68 47.98
N GLY A 776 -101.82 60.64 47.20
CA GLY A 776 -102.81 59.73 46.63
C GLY A 776 -103.49 60.19 45.33
N HIS A 777 -103.18 61.37 44.81
CA HIS A 777 -103.84 61.94 43.62
C HIS A 777 -102.90 62.22 42.43
N GLY A 778 -101.64 61.80 42.52
CA GLY A 778 -100.66 61.89 41.45
C GLY A 778 -99.24 61.96 42.00
N ASN A 779 -98.29 62.35 41.17
CA ASN A 779 -96.90 62.52 41.60
C ASN A 779 -96.77 63.80 42.46
N GLU A 780 -96.44 63.62 43.73
CA GLU A 780 -96.30 64.72 44.71
C GLU A 780 -95.04 65.55 44.49
N ASP A 781 -94.01 64.96 43.89
CA ASP A 781 -92.72 65.62 43.67
C ASP A 781 -92.69 66.42 42.35
N GLU A 782 -93.63 66.16 41.43
CA GLU A 782 -93.66 66.80 40.12
C GLU A 782 -94.52 68.06 40.12
N TRP A 783 -93.88 69.20 39.80
CA TRP A 783 -94.60 70.43 39.50
C TRP A 783 -95.27 70.29 38.14
N GLN A 784 -96.59 70.23 38.19
CA GLN A 784 -97.44 70.29 37.02
C GLN A 784 -97.88 71.73 36.79
N PHE A 785 -98.23 72.02 35.55
CA PHE A 785 -98.72 73.32 35.16
C PHE A 785 -100.07 73.15 34.50
N GLY A 786 -101.01 73.98 34.92
CA GLY A 786 -102.34 73.95 34.39
C GLY A 786 -103.12 75.12 34.92
N TYR A 787 -104.42 75.00 34.91
CA TYR A 787 -105.30 75.91 35.61
C TYR A 787 -106.00 75.15 36.72
N ILE A 788 -106.53 75.90 37.68
CA ILE A 788 -107.33 75.34 38.76
C ILE A 788 -108.79 75.42 38.35
N ALA A 789 -109.49 74.28 38.42
CA ALA A 789 -110.85 74.14 37.89
C ALA A 789 -111.82 75.15 38.54
N GLU A 790 -111.62 75.40 39.83
CA GLU A 790 -112.36 76.38 40.62
C GLU A 790 -112.15 77.81 40.14
N GLU A 791 -110.95 78.17 39.66
CA GLU A 791 -110.68 79.52 39.14
C GLU A 791 -111.43 79.78 37.83
N LEU A 792 -111.53 78.76 36.97
CA LEU A 792 -112.34 78.84 35.75
C LEU A 792 -113.83 78.95 36.07
N ASP A 793 -114.32 78.17 37.04
CA ASP A 793 -115.71 78.23 37.50
C ASP A 793 -116.07 79.62 38.05
N GLN A 794 -115.16 80.22 38.83
CA GLN A 794 -115.33 81.55 39.42
C GLN A 794 -115.35 82.69 38.39
N LEU A 795 -114.56 82.61 37.31
CA LEU A 795 -114.62 83.57 36.21
C LEU A 795 -115.89 83.43 35.35
N GLY A 796 -116.68 82.38 35.60
CA GLY A 796 -117.88 82.05 34.86
C GLY A 796 -117.62 81.20 33.62
N LEU A 797 -116.41 80.68 33.42
CA LEU A 797 -116.01 79.81 32.30
C LEU A 797 -116.42 78.34 32.52
N LYS A 798 -117.65 78.12 32.98
CA LYS A 798 -118.14 76.82 33.49
C LYS A 798 -118.12 75.69 32.46
N SER A 799 -118.27 76.02 31.18
CA SER A 799 -118.25 75.05 30.07
C SER A 799 -116.89 74.36 29.89
N LEU A 800 -115.83 74.94 30.47
CA LEU A 800 -114.48 74.40 30.46
C LEU A 800 -114.16 73.58 31.73
N VAL A 801 -115.09 73.49 32.68
CA VAL A 801 -114.91 72.79 33.95
C VAL A 801 -115.64 71.44 33.94
N VAL A 802 -115.02 70.43 34.53
CA VAL A 802 -115.60 69.12 34.86
C VAL A 802 -115.98 69.16 36.33
N TYR A 803 -117.18 68.73 36.67
CA TYR A 803 -117.67 68.72 38.05
C TYR A 803 -117.76 67.29 38.59
N ASP A 804 -117.43 67.12 39.86
CA ASP A 804 -117.61 65.86 40.58
C ASP A 804 -119.09 65.54 40.82
N ARG A 805 -119.36 64.38 41.43
CA ARG A 805 -120.73 63.92 41.73
C ARG A 805 -121.52 64.84 42.67
N SER A 806 -120.84 65.73 43.39
CA SER A 806 -121.46 66.68 44.33
C SER A 806 -121.62 68.08 43.72
N GLY A 807 -121.27 68.25 42.44
CA GLY A 807 -121.37 69.51 41.71
C GLY A 807 -120.22 70.48 42.00
N ARG A 808 -119.09 70.00 42.52
CA ARG A 808 -117.89 70.82 42.76
C ARG A 808 -116.96 70.73 41.55
N PRO A 809 -116.24 71.80 41.18
CA PRO A 809 -115.17 71.71 40.18
C PRO A 809 -114.17 70.60 40.53
N ASP A 810 -113.79 69.78 39.56
CA ASP A 810 -112.96 68.57 39.74
C ASP A 810 -111.85 68.46 38.67
N GLY A 811 -112.14 68.88 37.45
CA GLY A 811 -111.16 68.85 36.35
C GLY A 811 -111.42 69.93 35.31
N ILE A 812 -110.54 70.03 34.33
CA ILE A 812 -110.63 71.03 33.25
C ILE A 812 -110.63 70.34 31.90
N GLN A 813 -111.51 70.81 31.02
CA GLN A 813 -111.61 70.36 29.65
C GLN A 813 -110.59 71.09 28.77
N TYR A 814 -109.30 70.81 28.98
CA TYR A 814 -108.19 71.46 28.28
C TYR A 814 -108.34 71.41 26.75
N LYS A 815 -108.85 70.29 26.19
CA LYS A 815 -109.13 70.15 24.75
C LYS A 815 -110.07 71.24 24.22
N LYS A 816 -111.02 71.73 25.03
CA LYS A 816 -111.97 72.78 24.64
C LYS A 816 -111.40 74.19 24.81
N MET A 817 -110.38 74.38 25.64
CA MET A 817 -109.75 75.70 25.85
C MET A 817 -109.10 76.24 24.57
N CYS A 818 -108.57 75.36 23.72
CA CYS A 818 -108.03 75.75 22.42
C CYS A 818 -109.07 76.45 21.53
N ILE A 819 -110.34 76.05 21.64
CA ILE A 819 -111.43 76.67 20.90
C ILE A 819 -111.64 78.12 21.39
N TYR A 820 -111.53 78.36 22.70
CA TYR A 820 -111.60 79.70 23.29
C TYR A 820 -110.39 80.57 22.87
N LEU A 821 -109.17 80.03 22.93
CA LEU A 821 -107.96 80.74 22.53
C LEU A 821 -107.97 81.14 21.05
N ASN A 822 -108.55 80.32 20.17
CA ASN A 822 -108.69 80.66 18.76
C ASN A 822 -109.54 81.93 18.56
N GLU A 823 -110.64 82.06 19.29
CA GLU A 823 -111.47 83.28 19.25
C GLU A 823 -110.72 84.49 19.81
N VAL A 824 -109.87 84.30 20.82
CA VAL A 824 -108.99 85.37 21.32
C VAL A 824 -107.93 85.79 20.28
N LEU A 825 -107.27 84.84 19.63
CA LEU A 825 -106.25 85.12 18.61
C LEU A 825 -106.83 85.84 17.38
N LYS A 826 -108.01 85.45 16.91
CA LYS A 826 -108.72 86.18 15.84
C LYS A 826 -108.92 87.65 16.23
N ASN A 827 -109.32 87.90 17.47
CA ASN A 827 -109.50 89.26 17.97
C ASN A 827 -108.17 90.04 18.01
N GLN A 828 -107.05 89.40 18.37
CA GLN A 828 -105.72 90.03 18.39
C GLN A 828 -105.13 90.27 16.99
N GLN A 829 -105.30 89.35 16.03
CA GLN A 829 -104.83 89.51 14.66
C GLN A 829 -105.52 90.71 13.99
N ASN A 830 -106.84 90.81 14.17
CA ASN A 830 -107.61 91.98 13.73
C ASN A 830 -107.11 93.30 14.35
N TYR A 831 -106.47 93.25 15.52
CA TYR A 831 -105.86 94.42 16.15
C TYR A 831 -104.47 94.75 15.57
N LEU A 832 -103.64 93.74 15.28
CA LEU A 832 -102.32 93.91 14.68
C LEU A 832 -102.39 94.47 13.25
N GLU A 833 -103.31 93.97 12.42
CA GLU A 833 -103.49 94.48 11.06
C GLU A 833 -103.88 95.97 11.06
N ARG A 834 -104.68 96.40 12.05
CA ARG A 834 -105.02 97.81 12.26
C ARG A 834 -103.79 98.65 12.61
N LEU A 835 -102.83 98.10 13.36
CA LEU A 835 -101.57 98.77 13.71
C LEU A 835 -100.61 98.85 12.52
N GLU A 836 -100.47 97.78 11.76
CA GLU A 836 -99.58 97.72 10.60
C GLU A 836 -100.04 98.66 9.47
N ASN A 837 -101.34 98.71 9.21
CA ASN A 837 -101.93 99.70 8.30
C ASN A 837 -101.57 101.14 8.70
N LYS A 838 -101.56 101.43 10.01
CA LYS A 838 -101.20 102.75 10.54
C LYS A 838 -99.71 103.07 10.39
N VAL A 839 -98.84 102.07 10.51
CA VAL A 839 -97.40 102.21 10.26
C VAL A 839 -97.13 102.42 8.76
N ASN A 840 -97.87 101.76 7.88
CA ASN A 840 -97.75 101.96 6.43
C ASN A 840 -98.22 103.37 6.00
N GLU A 841 -99.32 103.91 6.55
CA GLU A 841 -99.73 105.31 6.35
C GLU A 841 -98.65 106.31 6.80
N LEU A 842 -97.86 105.97 7.81
CA LEU A 842 -96.72 106.75 8.27
C LEU A 842 -95.49 106.61 7.35
N ASN A 843 -95.16 105.40 6.91
CA ASN A 843 -94.02 105.15 6.02
C ASN A 843 -94.23 105.73 4.60
N GLN A 844 -95.45 105.72 4.07
CA GLN A 844 -95.75 106.39 2.80
C GLN A 844 -95.47 107.89 2.85
N LYS A 845 -95.67 108.52 4.01
CA LYS A 845 -95.28 109.93 4.21
C LYS A 845 -93.76 110.13 4.21
N LEU A 846 -92.98 109.08 4.46
CA LEU A 846 -91.51 109.09 4.36
C LEU A 846 -90.99 108.75 2.95
N THR A 847 -91.66 107.89 2.18
CA THR A 847 -91.19 107.44 0.85
C THR A 847 -91.72 108.25 -0.33
N ALA A 848 -92.72 109.12 -0.14
CA ALA A 848 -93.03 110.17 -1.10
C ALA A 848 -92.00 111.33 -1.07
N GLY A 849 -90.87 111.14 -0.41
CA GLY A 849 -89.63 111.67 -0.95
C GLY A 849 -89.27 110.88 -2.20
N GLN A 850 -89.53 111.43 -3.39
CA GLN A 850 -88.92 111.01 -4.65
C GLN A 850 -89.01 112.12 -5.68
#